data_AF-A0A958NH58-F1
#
_entry.id   AF-A0A958NH58-F1
#
_cell.length_a   1.000
_cell.length_b   1.000
_cell.length_c   1.000
_cell.angle_alpha   90.00
_cell.angle_beta   90.00
_cell.angle_gamma   90.00
#
_symmetry.space_group_name_H-M   'P 1'
#
loop_
_entity.id
_entity.type
_entity.pdbx_description
1 polymer ?
#
loop_
_entity_poly.entity_id
_entity_poly.type
_entity_poly.pdbx_seq_one_letter_code
_entity_poly.pdbx_strand_id
1 'polypeptide(L)'
;MKRFLFLLCITFIALASPSHGQSKTDVTGHVVDTAALPLPSSTVVIMAPEDSTLLKFTITDDQGMFTLKGVDAGKYILQISFMGFKSISKNIEVDASQSTYDLGALILKEDRVTLGATTIEGTRIPILFKGDTVEYNAQSFKPKANDAVEKLLEKMPGVEVDEDGTVKAQGEEVKKVLVDGKEFFGDDPKLATKNLPADAIEKVQVYDKKSDVAEFTGVDDGDRQKVINLILKEGRKKGYFGSVMGGGGTNERYEGTFNVNRFSKKTQMSVIGMANNTNQQGFSTRDYINFMGGLGNLMRGGGGRAFRRSADIPIGQGVGTGFTNTGAVGINLFNKFGIKTDVNVSYFFNGIRNISDQATDRESFANGENYFTEDSTSSNQQSANHRISFRLKHDIDSSADVVVKGGVKYNDGTSTSDGQTLNTTPLGLPISNSDVNNRNHGTGLNADINLTHRKKLKKDGRTIVTDLTYSVTDNDSRGNMLSTNGFFIDSLQFWTYQDIWQLQKSITNRHTYGGKILYTEPLGNKRYLQFTAEHNRKTDESVKHFYDLDDNPTYQEILNPQLSNEFSSDYFYNRIGSNFMLNRNQYNVTFGLEGQYAFLQGEVQNTGARVSKEFRTLLPSIDMQYRYNNSKRLTLRYESSLNEPSVDQLQPVTDNSNPLNIYVGNPNLRAEYAHSVSLRYMAYSQFNFTSFFAYLQATYTGNKITNSVTVDELLRQTTRPVNVDNDLNVTGYVTYSHPLKFMKAKANLRSNLMYGKSIQYINGDQDNLQRFVNAYTVSLENLKKGKLNTEAGVRLSQNLSFYEANTNFNQNFLTSRYFVDFDVDIKKTWTFNTDFSFTVYSGEAFVSNQVLPIWKAYVAKRFLKEDRGELKFAVIDILNRNNGISRNSDVNYVEEQRIHTLGRYGMVSFTYKFRALGKKSS
;
A
#
# COMPACT_ATOMS: atom_id res chain seq x y z
N MET A 1 -17.28 -29.01 -17.34
CA MET A 1 -17.60 -27.91 -16.39
C MET A 1 -17.53 -26.51 -17.00
N LYS A 2 -16.55 -26.17 -17.87
CA LYS A 2 -16.45 -24.83 -18.51
C LYS A 2 -17.68 -24.40 -19.33
N ARG A 3 -18.35 -25.33 -20.04
CA ARG A 3 -19.60 -25.04 -20.78
C ARG A 3 -20.84 -24.89 -19.89
N PHE A 4 -20.81 -25.47 -18.68
CA PHE A 4 -21.93 -25.41 -17.73
C PHE A 4 -21.94 -24.08 -16.97
N LEU A 5 -20.76 -23.52 -16.62
CA LEU A 5 -20.66 -22.16 -16.07
C LEU A 5 -21.03 -21.07 -17.10
N PHE A 6 -20.66 -21.26 -18.37
CA PHE A 6 -21.01 -20.31 -19.44
C PHE A 6 -22.52 -20.30 -19.73
N LEU A 7 -23.18 -21.47 -19.69
CA LEU A 7 -24.64 -21.56 -19.74
C LEU A 7 -25.30 -20.99 -18.47
N LEU A 8 -24.73 -21.20 -17.27
CA LEU A 8 -25.29 -20.61 -16.04
C LEU A 8 -25.24 -19.08 -16.06
N CYS A 9 -24.16 -18.49 -16.60
CA CYS A 9 -24.05 -17.04 -16.81
C CYS A 9 -25.06 -16.50 -17.84
N ILE A 10 -25.32 -17.21 -18.93
CA ILE A 10 -26.30 -16.79 -19.95
C ILE A 10 -27.75 -16.97 -19.45
N THR A 11 -28.00 -17.99 -18.62
CA THR A 11 -29.33 -18.23 -18.04
C THR A 11 -29.67 -17.25 -16.91
N PHE A 12 -28.67 -16.74 -16.18
CA PHE A 12 -28.85 -15.64 -15.22
C PHE A 12 -29.12 -14.29 -15.89
N ILE A 13 -28.67 -14.10 -17.15
CA ILE A 13 -28.96 -12.90 -17.95
C ILE A 13 -30.38 -12.97 -18.55
N ALA A 14 -30.92 -14.17 -18.81
CA ALA A 14 -32.25 -14.36 -19.39
C ALA A 14 -33.42 -14.30 -18.39
N LEU A 15 -33.17 -14.46 -17.08
CA LEU A 15 -34.20 -14.38 -16.02
C LEU A 15 -34.35 -12.98 -15.39
N ALA A 16 -33.62 -11.97 -15.88
CA ALA A 16 -33.82 -10.57 -15.54
C ALA A 16 -34.99 -9.97 -16.33
N SER A 17 -36.20 -10.50 -16.18
CA SER A 17 -37.41 -9.76 -16.57
C SER A 17 -37.53 -8.55 -15.63
N PRO A 18 -37.69 -7.30 -16.14
CA PRO A 18 -37.88 -6.15 -15.26
C PRO A 18 -39.25 -6.26 -14.58
N SER A 19 -39.26 -6.65 -13.30
CA SER A 19 -40.46 -6.51 -12.47
C SER A 19 -40.81 -5.03 -12.37
N HIS A 20 -41.83 -4.61 -13.12
CA HIS A 20 -42.45 -3.30 -13.00
C HIS A 20 -43.33 -3.34 -11.74
N GLY A 21 -42.94 -2.56 -10.72
CA GLY A 21 -43.62 -2.57 -9.43
C GLY A 21 -43.12 -1.48 -8.50
N GLN A 22 -43.31 -0.22 -8.93
CA GLN A 22 -43.51 1.02 -8.15
C GLN A 22 -43.31 2.19 -9.13
N SER A 23 -44.34 3.01 -9.33
CA SER A 23 -44.27 4.24 -10.15
C SER A 23 -43.26 5.20 -9.53
N LYS A 24 -42.14 5.39 -10.21
CA LYS A 24 -41.06 6.29 -9.81
C LYS A 24 -41.08 7.51 -10.71
N THR A 25 -40.87 8.67 -10.13
CA THR A 25 -41.00 9.96 -10.80
C THR A 25 -39.62 10.58 -10.96
N ASP A 26 -39.26 11.00 -12.17
CA ASP A 26 -38.03 11.77 -12.41
C ASP A 26 -38.25 13.22 -12.01
N VAL A 27 -37.43 13.77 -11.10
CA VAL A 27 -37.54 15.19 -10.71
C VAL A 27 -36.57 16.01 -11.56
N THR A 28 -37.09 16.91 -12.39
CA THR A 28 -36.29 17.77 -13.29
C THR A 28 -36.34 19.22 -12.89
N GLY A 29 -35.42 20.02 -13.42
CA GLY A 29 -35.47 21.47 -13.32
C GLY A 29 -34.27 22.13 -13.98
N HIS A 30 -34.29 23.45 -14.01
CA HIS A 30 -33.27 24.29 -14.65
C HIS A 30 -32.72 25.26 -13.61
N VAL A 31 -31.42 25.21 -13.30
CA VAL A 31 -30.78 26.11 -12.33
C VAL A 31 -30.10 27.25 -13.07
N VAL A 32 -30.50 28.47 -12.75
CA VAL A 32 -30.00 29.70 -13.38
C VAL A 32 -29.65 30.74 -12.33
N ASP A 33 -28.85 31.74 -12.72
CA ASP A 33 -28.64 32.94 -11.90
C ASP A 33 -29.76 33.98 -12.09
N THR A 34 -29.65 35.11 -11.40
CA THR A 34 -30.60 36.23 -11.53
C THR A 34 -30.60 36.90 -12.91
N ALA A 35 -29.61 36.64 -13.75
CA ALA A 35 -29.53 37.09 -15.14
C ALA A 35 -30.01 36.02 -16.14
N ALA A 36 -30.61 34.92 -15.65
CA ALA A 36 -31.04 33.76 -16.42
C ALA A 36 -29.89 33.02 -17.14
N LEU A 37 -28.64 33.21 -16.71
CA LEU A 37 -27.51 32.41 -17.18
C LEU A 37 -27.56 31.03 -16.50
N PRO A 38 -27.35 29.94 -17.25
CA PRO A 38 -27.33 28.59 -16.69
C PRO A 38 -26.18 28.46 -15.69
N LEU A 39 -26.45 27.77 -14.57
CA LEU A 39 -25.44 27.48 -13.55
C LEU A 39 -25.04 26.00 -13.62
N PRO A 40 -24.02 25.66 -14.41
CA PRO A 40 -23.57 24.29 -14.58
C PRO A 40 -22.88 23.76 -13.32
N SER A 41 -22.91 22.43 -13.11
CA SER A 41 -22.32 21.79 -11.92
C SER A 41 -22.92 22.24 -10.57
N SER A 42 -24.10 22.85 -10.57
CA SER A 42 -24.88 23.13 -9.35
C SER A 42 -25.27 21.81 -8.70
N THR A 43 -25.01 21.68 -7.41
CA THR A 43 -25.35 20.46 -6.66
C THR A 43 -26.81 20.51 -6.24
N VAL A 44 -27.58 19.50 -6.63
CA VAL A 44 -29.01 19.36 -6.31
C VAL A 44 -29.18 18.11 -5.47
N VAL A 45 -29.64 18.23 -4.24
CA VAL A 45 -29.84 17.12 -3.30
C VAL A 45 -31.30 17.02 -2.88
N ILE A 46 -31.78 15.79 -2.67
CA ILE A 46 -33.04 15.48 -1.99
C ILE A 46 -32.68 14.86 -0.64
N MET A 47 -33.27 15.40 0.42
CA MET A 47 -33.09 14.95 1.79
C MET A 47 -34.42 14.52 2.44
N ALA A 48 -34.32 13.65 3.44
CA ALA A 48 -35.46 13.28 4.26
C ALA A 48 -35.95 14.48 5.09
N PRO A 49 -37.26 14.76 5.16
CA PRO A 49 -37.80 15.91 5.89
C PRO A 49 -37.63 15.80 7.41
N GLU A 50 -37.53 14.58 7.94
CA GLU A 50 -37.45 14.31 9.38
C GLU A 50 -36.09 14.70 9.99
N ASP A 51 -35.00 14.43 9.27
CA ASP A 51 -33.64 14.51 9.83
C ASP A 51 -32.59 15.04 8.85
N SER A 52 -33.02 15.55 7.68
CA SER A 52 -32.15 16.07 6.63
C SER A 52 -31.06 15.09 6.16
N THR A 53 -31.29 13.78 6.28
CA THR A 53 -30.39 12.78 5.70
C THR A 53 -30.41 12.85 4.18
N LEU A 54 -29.24 12.74 3.56
CA LEU A 54 -29.11 12.67 2.11
C LEU A 54 -29.78 11.38 1.59
N LEU A 55 -30.76 11.53 0.70
CA LEU A 55 -31.43 10.41 0.04
C LEU A 55 -30.91 10.24 -1.40
N LYS A 56 -30.87 11.33 -2.17
CA LYS A 56 -30.38 11.35 -3.56
C LYS A 56 -29.74 12.69 -3.89
N PHE A 57 -28.92 12.70 -4.94
CA PHE A 57 -28.37 13.93 -5.48
C PHE A 57 -28.06 13.82 -6.97
N THR A 58 -27.93 14.96 -7.62
CA THR A 58 -27.45 15.14 -9.00
C THR A 58 -26.65 16.43 -9.09
N ILE A 59 -25.97 16.65 -10.21
CA ILE A 59 -25.50 17.97 -10.61
C ILE A 59 -26.26 18.45 -11.84
N THR A 60 -26.23 19.75 -12.09
CA THR A 60 -26.67 20.32 -13.37
C THR A 60 -25.63 20.13 -14.46
N ASP A 61 -26.09 19.95 -15.70
CA ASP A 61 -25.26 19.90 -16.90
C ASP A 61 -24.78 21.29 -17.34
N ASP A 62 -24.09 21.37 -18.49
CA ASP A 62 -23.56 22.62 -19.06
C ASP A 62 -24.64 23.65 -19.39
N GLN A 63 -25.91 23.23 -19.50
CA GLN A 63 -27.07 24.09 -19.72
C GLN A 63 -27.84 24.36 -18.43
N GLY A 64 -27.31 24.01 -17.25
CA GLY A 64 -27.98 24.22 -15.98
C GLY A 64 -29.13 23.25 -15.71
N MET A 65 -29.37 22.26 -16.55
CA MET A 65 -30.47 21.31 -16.40
C MET A 65 -30.07 20.17 -15.45
N PHE A 66 -31.01 19.72 -14.61
CA PHE A 66 -30.79 18.53 -13.78
C PHE A 66 -31.92 17.52 -13.90
N THR A 67 -31.61 16.26 -13.60
CA THR A 67 -32.59 15.19 -13.51
C THR A 67 -32.24 14.24 -12.36
N LEU A 68 -33.07 14.22 -11.33
CA LEU A 68 -33.03 13.24 -10.25
C LEU A 68 -33.90 12.04 -10.62
N LYS A 69 -33.26 10.99 -11.13
CA LYS A 69 -34.00 9.83 -11.65
C LYS A 69 -34.66 8.97 -10.57
N GLY A 70 -35.91 8.61 -10.81
CA GLY A 70 -36.70 7.61 -10.12
C GLY A 70 -36.91 7.86 -8.64
N VAL A 71 -37.28 9.08 -8.25
CA VAL A 71 -37.64 9.47 -6.88
C VAL A 71 -38.95 8.78 -6.49
N ASP A 72 -38.99 8.22 -5.28
CA ASP A 72 -40.21 7.57 -4.77
C ASP A 72 -41.24 8.66 -4.41
N ALA A 73 -42.53 8.31 -4.38
CA ALA A 73 -43.55 9.27 -3.97
C ALA A 73 -43.41 9.62 -2.47
N GLY A 74 -43.52 10.91 -2.13
CA GLY A 74 -43.37 11.37 -0.75
C GLY A 74 -42.92 12.82 -0.62
N LYS A 75 -42.75 13.26 0.63
CA LYS A 75 -42.30 14.61 0.99
C LYS A 75 -40.79 14.63 1.16
N TYR A 76 -40.16 15.65 0.60
CA TYR A 76 -38.71 15.80 0.56
C TYR A 76 -38.27 17.25 0.76
N ILE A 77 -37.04 17.44 1.20
CA ILE A 77 -36.36 18.73 1.13
C ILE A 77 -35.42 18.70 -0.08
N LEU A 78 -35.73 19.48 -1.10
CA LEU A 78 -34.82 19.78 -2.20
C LEU A 78 -33.87 20.90 -1.78
N GLN A 79 -32.56 20.69 -1.89
CA GLN A 79 -31.58 21.74 -1.67
C GLN A 79 -30.66 21.87 -2.88
N ILE A 80 -30.45 23.11 -3.32
CA ILE A 80 -29.60 23.45 -4.46
C ILE A 80 -28.49 24.37 -3.98
N SER A 81 -27.26 24.05 -4.33
CA SER A 81 -26.08 24.85 -3.98
C SER A 81 -25.11 24.97 -5.13
N PHE A 82 -24.61 26.18 -5.36
CA PHE A 82 -23.55 26.47 -6.30
C PHE A 82 -22.55 27.43 -5.65
N MET A 83 -21.27 27.31 -6.01
CA MET A 83 -20.21 28.09 -5.39
C MET A 83 -20.37 29.59 -5.70
N GLY A 84 -20.36 30.44 -4.67
CA GLY A 84 -20.57 31.89 -4.80
C GLY A 84 -22.05 32.32 -4.80
N PHE A 85 -22.98 31.38 -4.61
CA PHE A 85 -24.43 31.64 -4.59
C PHE A 85 -25.08 31.14 -3.30
N LYS A 86 -26.16 31.82 -2.88
CA LYS A 86 -26.97 31.40 -1.73
C LYS A 86 -27.73 30.14 -2.09
N SER A 87 -27.56 29.09 -1.30
CA SER A 87 -28.28 27.84 -1.50
C SER A 87 -29.78 28.02 -1.29
N ILE A 88 -30.58 27.35 -2.13
CA ILE A 88 -32.05 27.33 -2.02
C ILE A 88 -32.42 26.03 -1.33
N SER A 89 -33.37 26.08 -0.40
CA SER A 89 -34.00 24.88 0.18
C SER A 89 -35.51 25.00 -0.01
N LYS A 90 -36.13 23.98 -0.61
CA LYS A 90 -37.55 23.96 -0.96
C LYS A 90 -38.13 22.60 -0.59
N ASN A 91 -39.25 22.61 0.14
CA ASN A 91 -40.01 21.38 0.35
C ASN A 91 -40.71 21.01 -0.95
N ILE A 92 -40.54 19.77 -1.38
CA ILE A 92 -41.19 19.22 -2.57
C ILE A 92 -41.98 17.97 -2.18
N GLU A 93 -43.11 17.77 -2.84
CA GLU A 93 -43.93 16.58 -2.69
C GLU A 93 -44.02 15.91 -4.06
N VAL A 94 -43.40 14.73 -4.16
CA VAL A 94 -43.33 13.97 -5.40
C VAL A 94 -44.52 13.00 -5.40
N ASP A 95 -45.40 13.13 -6.39
CA ASP A 95 -46.52 12.23 -6.59
C ASP A 95 -46.11 11.07 -7.53
N ALA A 96 -46.67 9.90 -7.28
CA ALA A 96 -46.55 8.69 -8.09
C ALA A 96 -47.33 8.77 -9.41
N SER A 97 -48.23 9.75 -9.57
CA SER A 97 -49.13 9.89 -10.73
C SER A 97 -48.46 10.41 -12.01
N GLN A 98 -47.27 11.02 -11.92
CA GLN A 98 -46.54 11.60 -13.06
C GLN A 98 -45.22 10.87 -13.30
N SER A 99 -44.82 10.67 -14.56
CA SER A 99 -43.50 10.12 -14.89
C SER A 99 -42.37 11.11 -14.61
N THR A 100 -42.67 12.41 -14.67
CA THR A 100 -41.72 13.50 -14.49
C THR A 100 -42.36 14.62 -13.67
N TYR A 101 -41.67 15.09 -12.63
CA TYR A 101 -42.03 16.24 -11.82
C TYR A 101 -41.05 17.38 -12.09
N ASP A 102 -41.45 18.31 -12.95
CA ASP A 102 -40.61 19.44 -13.34
C ASP A 102 -40.76 20.63 -12.39
N LEU A 103 -39.65 21.05 -11.81
CA LEU A 103 -39.56 22.17 -10.88
C LEU A 103 -39.39 23.52 -11.59
N GLY A 104 -39.22 23.51 -12.92
CA GLY A 104 -39.00 24.70 -13.73
C GLY A 104 -37.68 25.39 -13.43
N ALA A 105 -37.63 26.70 -13.64
CA ALA A 105 -36.44 27.51 -13.39
C ALA A 105 -36.26 27.81 -11.89
N LEU A 106 -35.10 27.43 -11.33
CA LEU A 106 -34.71 27.61 -9.94
C LEU A 106 -33.56 28.62 -9.88
N ILE A 107 -33.88 29.83 -9.46
CA ILE A 107 -32.97 30.97 -9.51
C ILE A 107 -32.10 31.04 -8.25
N LEU A 108 -30.80 30.84 -8.40
CA LEU A 108 -29.81 31.07 -7.35
C LEU A 108 -29.38 32.55 -7.35
N LYS A 109 -29.34 33.16 -6.16
CA LYS A 109 -28.86 34.55 -5.99
C LYS A 109 -27.39 34.54 -5.61
N GLU A 110 -26.59 35.43 -6.18
CA GLU A 110 -25.20 35.64 -5.76
C GLU A 110 -25.13 35.86 -4.24
N ASP A 111 -24.21 35.17 -3.57
CA ASP A 111 -24.00 35.33 -2.14
C ASP A 111 -23.04 36.51 -1.88
N ARG A 112 -23.60 37.72 -1.94
CA ARG A 112 -22.91 38.95 -1.54
C ARG A 112 -23.02 39.13 -0.03
N VAL A 113 -22.34 38.28 0.75
CA VAL A 113 -22.25 38.47 2.21
C VAL A 113 -20.78 38.63 2.63
N THR A 114 -20.49 39.89 2.97
CA THR A 114 -19.37 40.38 3.77
C THR A 114 -19.30 39.64 5.11
N LEU A 115 -18.08 39.37 5.59
CA LEU A 115 -17.77 38.79 6.90
C LEU A 115 -18.53 39.48 8.05
N GLY A 116 -19.69 38.95 8.41
CA GLY A 116 -20.50 39.43 9.52
C GLY A 116 -21.32 38.26 10.06
N ALA A 117 -21.05 37.88 11.30
CA ALA A 117 -21.65 36.74 11.96
C ALA A 117 -23.19 36.78 11.88
N THR A 118 -23.80 35.73 11.33
CA THR A 118 -25.18 35.38 11.64
C THR A 118 -25.28 33.87 11.68
N THR A 119 -25.63 33.39 12.87
CA THR A 119 -26.04 32.02 13.16
C THR A 119 -27.26 31.70 12.32
N ILE A 120 -27.08 30.97 11.22
CA ILE A 120 -28.21 30.34 10.52
C ILE A 120 -28.07 28.84 10.75
N GLU A 121 -28.96 28.32 11.59
CA GLU A 121 -29.33 26.90 11.60
C GLU A 121 -29.94 26.57 10.23
N GLY A 122 -29.07 26.38 9.23
CA GLY A 122 -29.44 26.00 7.88
C GLY A 122 -29.12 24.53 7.63
N THR A 123 -30.05 23.83 7.01
CA THR A 123 -29.90 22.49 6.41
C THR A 123 -28.50 22.30 5.82
N ARG A 124 -27.72 21.40 6.44
CA ARG A 124 -26.31 21.16 6.08
C ARG A 124 -26.25 20.50 4.71
N ILE A 125 -25.58 21.14 3.75
CA ILE A 125 -25.31 20.57 2.42
C ILE A 125 -24.46 19.30 2.59
N PRO A 126 -24.98 18.09 2.27
CA PRO A 126 -24.26 16.84 2.53
C PRO A 126 -23.02 16.65 1.65
N ILE A 127 -23.09 17.10 0.40
CA ILE A 127 -22.03 16.98 -0.61
C ILE A 127 -21.98 18.28 -1.41
N LEU A 128 -20.78 18.80 -1.66
CA LEU A 128 -20.56 19.99 -2.47
C LEU A 128 -19.41 19.73 -3.45
N PHE A 129 -19.64 19.97 -4.73
CA PHE A 129 -18.63 19.85 -5.78
C PHE A 129 -17.95 21.20 -6.05
N LYS A 130 -16.61 21.22 -5.96
CA LYS A 130 -15.76 22.39 -6.20
C LYS A 130 -14.73 22.06 -7.29
N GLY A 131 -15.17 22.06 -8.54
CA GLY A 131 -14.33 21.59 -9.67
C GLY A 131 -13.91 20.13 -9.49
N ASP A 132 -12.61 19.91 -9.31
CA ASP A 132 -12.01 18.57 -9.09
C ASP A 132 -12.09 18.09 -7.63
N THR A 133 -12.64 18.91 -6.72
CA THR A 133 -12.76 18.58 -5.29
C THR A 133 -14.18 18.19 -4.92
N VAL A 134 -14.33 17.07 -4.21
CA VAL A 134 -15.59 16.68 -3.57
C VAL A 134 -15.51 16.96 -2.08
N GLU A 135 -16.39 17.80 -1.57
CA GLU A 135 -16.50 18.13 -0.15
C GLU A 135 -17.70 17.41 0.46
N TYR A 136 -17.46 16.55 1.44
CA TYR A 136 -18.46 15.81 2.21
C TYR A 136 -18.66 16.47 3.57
N ASN A 137 -19.90 16.77 3.94
CA ASN A 137 -20.22 17.14 5.31
C ASN A 137 -20.21 15.90 6.21
N ALA A 138 -19.28 15.83 7.15
CA ALA A 138 -19.09 14.63 7.97
C ALA A 138 -20.34 14.26 8.80
N GLN A 139 -21.13 15.25 9.23
CA GLN A 139 -22.32 15.01 10.06
C GLN A 139 -23.49 14.44 9.26
N SER A 140 -23.55 14.69 7.95
CA SER A 140 -24.61 14.16 7.07
C SER A 140 -24.50 12.65 6.85
N PHE A 141 -23.32 12.06 7.09
CA PHE A 141 -23.06 10.61 6.99
C PHE A 141 -23.17 9.86 8.32
N LYS A 142 -23.60 10.55 9.40
CA LYS A 142 -23.86 9.99 10.73
C LYS A 142 -22.77 8.98 11.18
N PRO A 143 -21.50 9.41 11.31
CA PRO A 143 -20.48 8.56 11.96
C PRO A 143 -20.99 8.18 13.36
N LYS A 144 -20.73 6.94 13.80
CA LYS A 144 -21.10 6.53 15.15
C LYS A 144 -20.31 7.40 16.13
N ALA A 145 -20.90 7.71 17.29
CA ALA A 145 -20.10 8.27 18.37
C ALA A 145 -18.99 7.26 18.69
N ASN A 146 -17.77 7.76 18.82
CA ASN A 146 -16.53 7.00 18.96
C ASN A 146 -15.89 6.41 17.71
N ASP A 147 -16.49 6.52 16.53
CA ASP A 147 -15.85 6.07 15.29
C ASP A 147 -14.52 6.79 15.06
N ALA A 148 -13.52 6.06 14.57
CA ALA A 148 -12.35 6.63 13.93
C ALA A 148 -12.77 7.24 12.58
N VAL A 149 -11.97 8.17 12.06
CA VAL A 149 -12.21 8.77 10.73
C VAL A 149 -12.33 7.70 9.64
N GLU A 150 -11.60 6.60 9.74
CA GLU A 150 -11.72 5.42 8.88
C GLU A 150 -13.18 4.96 8.69
N LYS A 151 -13.94 4.80 9.78
CA LYS A 151 -15.36 4.41 9.75
C LYS A 151 -16.29 5.50 9.21
N LEU A 152 -15.90 6.77 9.32
CA LEU A 152 -16.60 7.85 8.63
C LEU A 152 -16.37 7.77 7.11
N LEU A 153 -15.14 7.49 6.68
CA LEU A 153 -14.76 7.36 5.28
C LEU A 153 -15.48 6.18 4.61
N GLU A 154 -15.62 5.04 5.29
CA GLU A 154 -16.41 3.88 4.81
C GLU A 154 -17.88 4.19 4.45
N LYS A 155 -18.44 5.25 5.04
CA LYS A 155 -19.82 5.70 4.80
C LYS A 155 -19.92 6.73 3.67
N MET A 156 -18.79 7.27 3.20
CA MET A 156 -18.79 8.30 2.17
C MET A 156 -18.87 7.68 0.77
N PRO A 157 -19.73 8.23 -0.11
CA PRO A 157 -19.76 7.86 -1.52
C PRO A 157 -18.39 7.83 -2.19
N GLY A 158 -18.09 6.71 -2.86
CA GLY A 158 -16.85 6.57 -3.61
C GLY A 158 -15.60 6.51 -2.75
N VAL A 159 -15.73 6.29 -1.45
CA VAL A 159 -14.59 5.99 -0.57
C VAL A 159 -14.73 4.55 -0.09
N GLU A 160 -13.66 3.78 -0.24
CA GLU A 160 -13.54 2.39 0.18
C GLU A 160 -12.39 2.29 1.18
N VAL A 161 -12.54 1.43 2.17
CA VAL A 161 -11.47 1.12 3.14
C VAL A 161 -11.29 -0.39 3.12
N ASP A 162 -10.07 -0.84 2.82
CA ASP A 162 -9.72 -2.27 2.80
C ASP A 162 -9.55 -2.81 4.24
N GLU A 163 -9.53 -4.15 4.43
CA GLU A 163 -9.35 -4.81 5.74
C GLU A 163 -8.09 -4.33 6.51
N ASP A 164 -7.04 -3.91 5.79
CA ASP A 164 -5.78 -3.43 6.38
C ASP A 164 -5.80 -1.92 6.74
N GLY A 165 -6.92 -1.25 6.50
CA GLY A 165 -7.14 0.18 6.70
C GLY A 165 -6.65 1.09 5.59
N THR A 166 -6.26 0.53 4.44
CA THR A 166 -5.93 1.32 3.25
C THR A 166 -7.18 2.02 2.73
N VAL A 167 -7.13 3.35 2.61
CA VAL A 167 -8.25 4.14 2.09
C VAL A 167 -8.08 4.34 0.60
N LYS A 168 -9.12 4.04 -0.17
CA LYS A 168 -9.25 4.36 -1.59
C LYS A 168 -10.35 5.39 -1.76
N ALA A 169 -10.07 6.46 -2.48
CA ALA A 169 -11.06 7.46 -2.82
C ALA A 169 -11.18 7.56 -4.34
N GLN A 170 -12.39 7.34 -4.83
CA GLN A 170 -12.73 7.19 -6.24
C GLN A 170 -11.81 6.15 -6.90
N GLY A 171 -11.66 4.98 -6.26
CA GLY A 171 -10.88 3.83 -6.73
C GLY A 171 -9.37 3.95 -6.74
N GLU A 172 -8.84 5.13 -6.45
CA GLU A 172 -7.40 5.34 -6.28
C GLU A 172 -7.05 5.34 -4.80
N GLU A 173 -5.97 4.66 -4.46
CA GLU A 173 -5.41 4.70 -3.11
C GLU A 173 -5.08 6.14 -2.71
N VAL A 174 -5.59 6.56 -1.56
CA VAL A 174 -5.29 7.86 -0.98
C VAL A 174 -3.86 7.83 -0.49
N LYS A 175 -2.99 8.67 -1.07
CA LYS A 175 -1.56 8.69 -0.74
C LYS A 175 -1.23 9.62 0.42
N LYS A 176 -2.11 10.57 0.74
CA LYS A 176 -1.89 11.54 1.82
C LYS A 176 -3.19 11.94 2.49
N VAL A 177 -3.15 12.07 3.81
CA VAL A 177 -4.24 12.65 4.61
C VAL A 177 -3.73 13.93 5.28
N LEU A 178 -4.44 15.03 5.04
CA LEU A 178 -4.17 16.34 5.62
C LEU A 178 -5.17 16.63 6.73
N VAL A 179 -4.79 17.44 7.71
CA VAL A 179 -5.66 17.94 8.78
C VAL A 179 -5.64 19.47 8.76
N ASP A 180 -6.76 20.09 8.39
CA ASP A 180 -6.85 21.53 8.07
C ASP A 180 -5.76 21.99 7.07
N GLY A 181 -5.52 21.20 6.03
CA GLY A 181 -4.54 21.48 4.97
C GLY A 181 -3.08 21.25 5.36
N LYS A 182 -2.80 20.75 6.56
CA LYS A 182 -1.44 20.48 7.07
C LYS A 182 -1.17 18.98 7.11
N GLU A 183 0.08 18.59 6.84
CA GLU A 183 0.50 17.19 6.92
C GLU A 183 0.42 16.66 8.36
N PHE A 184 -0.07 15.43 8.53
CA PHE A 184 -0.29 14.81 9.83
C PHE A 184 0.39 13.44 9.85
N PHE A 185 1.46 13.31 10.63
CA PHE A 185 2.34 12.12 10.64
C PHE A 185 2.94 11.76 9.27
N GLY A 186 3.32 12.77 8.48
CA GLY A 186 3.99 12.60 7.18
C GLY A 186 3.04 12.08 6.09
N ASP A 187 3.49 11.07 5.35
CA ASP A 187 2.81 10.50 4.16
C ASP A 187 2.06 9.19 4.46
N ASP A 188 1.62 8.99 5.71
CA ASP A 188 0.86 7.79 6.11
C ASP A 188 -0.61 8.13 6.42
N PRO A 189 -1.53 7.86 5.46
CA PRO A 189 -2.97 8.02 5.63
C PRO A 189 -3.56 7.30 6.83
N LYS A 190 -3.07 6.10 7.17
CA LYS A 190 -3.70 5.22 8.17
C LYS A 190 -3.55 5.79 9.57
N LEU A 191 -2.41 6.45 9.85
CA LEU A 191 -2.18 7.14 11.11
C LEU A 191 -3.22 8.21 11.38
N ALA A 192 -3.57 8.99 10.37
CA ALA A 192 -4.61 10.00 10.48
C ALA A 192 -6.00 9.37 10.63
N THR A 193 -6.34 8.39 9.79
CA THR A 193 -7.72 7.87 9.70
C THR A 193 -8.08 6.96 10.87
N LYS A 194 -7.15 6.20 11.42
CA LYS A 194 -7.39 5.30 12.57
C LYS A 194 -7.37 6.03 13.92
N ASN A 195 -6.60 7.12 14.04
CA ASN A 195 -6.36 7.77 15.33
C ASN A 195 -7.13 9.09 15.53
N LEU A 196 -7.63 9.73 14.47
CA LEU A 196 -8.50 10.88 14.62
C LEU A 196 -9.95 10.44 14.85
N PRO A 197 -10.67 11.03 15.82
CA PRO A 197 -12.07 10.71 16.03
C PRO A 197 -12.94 11.38 14.97
N ALA A 198 -13.86 10.61 14.36
CA ALA A 198 -14.77 11.09 13.31
C ALA A 198 -15.62 12.29 13.76
N ASP A 199 -15.97 12.34 15.05
CA ASP A 199 -16.76 13.42 15.64
C ASP A 199 -15.99 14.76 15.76
N ALA A 200 -14.68 14.77 15.56
CA ALA A 200 -13.88 15.99 15.46
C ALA A 200 -13.93 16.62 14.06
N ILE A 201 -14.29 15.84 13.05
CA ILE A 201 -14.31 16.27 11.65
C ILE A 201 -15.62 17.00 11.34
N GLU A 202 -15.49 18.16 10.71
CA GLU A 202 -16.61 18.92 10.16
C GLU A 202 -16.86 18.53 8.71
N LYS A 203 -15.78 18.45 7.92
CA LYS A 203 -15.83 18.18 6.48
C LYS A 203 -14.67 17.30 6.04
N VAL A 204 -14.89 16.49 5.02
CA VAL A 204 -13.86 15.70 4.34
C VAL A 204 -13.78 16.15 2.89
N GLN A 205 -12.61 16.55 2.42
CA GLN A 205 -12.38 16.94 1.04
C GLN A 205 -11.55 15.87 0.34
N VAL A 206 -12.03 15.39 -0.81
CA VAL A 206 -11.33 14.44 -1.67
C VAL A 206 -10.97 15.13 -2.97
N TYR A 207 -9.69 15.18 -3.32
CA TYR A 207 -9.21 15.82 -4.55
C TYR A 207 -7.87 15.26 -5.01
N ASP A 208 -7.54 15.51 -6.28
CA ASP A 208 -6.23 15.21 -6.84
C ASP A 208 -5.28 16.38 -6.61
N LYS A 209 -4.37 16.23 -5.63
CA LYS A 209 -3.32 17.21 -5.37
C LYS A 209 -2.24 17.08 -6.43
N LYS A 210 -1.86 18.20 -7.06
CA LYS A 210 -0.66 18.30 -7.89
C LYS A 210 0.59 18.10 -7.04
N SER A 211 1.72 17.77 -7.66
CA SER A 211 3.01 17.81 -6.97
C SER A 211 3.27 19.19 -6.35
N ASP A 212 4.06 19.23 -5.27
CA ASP A 212 4.42 20.49 -4.62
C ASP A 212 5.13 21.44 -5.64
N VAL A 213 5.86 20.88 -6.62
CA VAL A 213 6.52 21.63 -7.70
C VAL A 213 5.49 22.21 -8.66
N ALA A 214 4.55 21.41 -9.17
CA ALA A 214 3.52 21.87 -10.10
C ALA A 214 2.54 22.87 -9.47
N GLU A 215 2.23 22.73 -8.19
CA GLU A 215 1.44 23.71 -7.43
C GLU A 215 2.18 25.05 -7.31
N PHE A 216 3.51 25.02 -7.11
CA PHE A 216 4.32 26.22 -7.08
C PHE A 216 4.49 26.84 -8.47
N THR A 217 4.98 26.09 -9.46
CA THR A 217 5.35 26.59 -10.80
C THR A 217 4.14 26.92 -11.68
N GLY A 218 2.98 26.30 -11.40
CA GLY A 218 1.80 26.38 -12.27
C GLY A 218 1.91 25.52 -13.54
N VAL A 219 3.03 24.83 -13.74
CA VAL A 219 3.25 23.88 -14.84
C VAL A 219 2.95 22.49 -14.32
N ASP A 220 1.92 21.86 -14.88
CA ASP A 220 1.54 20.50 -14.54
C ASP A 220 2.60 19.53 -15.05
N ASP A 221 3.15 18.71 -14.14
CA ASP A 221 4.19 17.71 -14.39
C ASP A 221 3.61 16.30 -14.58
N GLY A 222 2.28 16.16 -14.58
CA GLY A 222 1.59 14.89 -14.68
C GLY A 222 1.56 14.10 -13.37
N ASP A 223 2.27 14.55 -12.32
CA ASP A 223 2.27 13.90 -11.02
C ASP A 223 1.11 14.42 -10.15
N ARG A 224 0.21 13.50 -9.81
CA ARG A 224 -0.98 13.77 -9.00
C ARG A 224 -1.21 12.65 -8.02
N GLN A 225 -1.51 13.05 -6.80
CA GLN A 225 -1.79 12.14 -5.71
C GLN A 225 -3.22 12.36 -5.22
N LYS A 226 -3.95 11.27 -4.98
CA LYS A 226 -5.26 11.36 -4.35
C LYS A 226 -5.07 11.71 -2.88
N VAL A 227 -5.66 12.83 -2.45
CA VAL A 227 -5.52 13.37 -1.10
C VAL A 227 -6.88 13.49 -0.44
N ILE A 228 -6.92 13.13 0.84
CA ILE A 228 -8.04 13.45 1.73
C ILE A 228 -7.62 14.57 2.66
N ASN A 229 -8.37 15.67 2.72
CA ASN A 229 -8.18 16.73 3.70
C ASN A 229 -9.34 16.72 4.71
N LEU A 230 -9.00 16.51 5.98
CA LEU A 230 -9.91 16.46 7.12
C LEU A 230 -10.00 17.85 7.75
N ILE A 231 -11.14 18.52 7.58
CA ILE A 231 -11.40 19.83 8.17
C ILE A 231 -11.98 19.63 9.56
N LEU A 232 -11.36 20.23 10.57
CA LEU A 232 -11.79 20.10 11.96
C LEU A 232 -12.89 21.09 12.30
N LYS A 233 -13.78 20.70 13.23
CA LYS A 233 -14.77 21.61 13.83
C LYS A 233 -14.06 22.75 14.57
N GLU A 234 -14.60 23.96 14.55
CA GLU A 234 -14.01 25.13 15.24
C GLU A 234 -13.74 24.88 16.74
N GLY A 235 -14.63 24.17 17.44
CA GLY A 235 -14.41 23.80 18.84
C GLY A 235 -13.22 22.86 19.07
N ARG A 236 -12.79 22.10 18.05
CA ARG A 236 -11.63 21.19 18.09
C ARG A 236 -10.32 21.90 17.75
N LYS A 237 -10.37 23.12 17.22
CA LYS A 237 -9.21 23.99 16.98
C LYS A 237 -8.81 24.82 18.22
N LYS A 238 -9.47 24.60 19.36
CA LYS A 238 -9.23 25.30 20.64
C LYS A 238 -9.36 24.33 21.82
N GLY A 239 -8.34 23.50 22.05
CA GLY A 239 -8.30 22.62 23.22
C GLY A 239 -7.57 21.31 22.98
N TYR A 240 -7.78 20.37 23.89
CA TYR A 240 -7.26 19.01 23.80
C TYR A 240 -8.40 18.02 23.65
N PHE A 241 -8.20 16.99 22.85
CA PHE A 241 -9.13 15.88 22.71
C PHE A 241 -8.41 14.60 22.32
N GLY A 242 -9.02 13.47 22.62
CA GLY A 242 -8.42 12.18 22.35
C GLY A 242 -9.20 11.02 22.96
N SER A 243 -8.57 9.86 23.00
CA SER A 243 -9.13 8.65 23.59
C SER A 243 -8.06 7.81 24.25
N VAL A 244 -8.46 7.06 25.27
CA VAL A 244 -7.66 6.01 25.90
C VAL A 244 -8.49 4.73 25.92
N MET A 245 -7.86 3.61 25.60
CA MET A 245 -8.47 2.28 25.63
C MET A 245 -7.53 1.34 26.39
N GLY A 246 -8.11 0.48 27.22
CA GLY A 246 -7.41 -0.64 27.83
C GLY A 246 -8.29 -1.89 27.81
N GLY A 247 -7.68 -3.04 27.60
CA GLY A 247 -8.38 -4.32 27.59
C GLY A 247 -7.53 -5.46 28.15
N GLY A 248 -8.22 -6.38 28.84
CA GLY A 248 -7.68 -7.63 29.40
C GLY A 248 -8.53 -8.84 28.97
N GLY A 249 -7.87 -9.95 28.66
CA GLY A 249 -8.48 -11.11 28.02
C GLY A 249 -7.89 -12.43 28.50
N THR A 250 -8.53 -13.53 28.10
CA THR A 250 -8.07 -14.89 28.40
C THR A 250 -6.71 -15.15 27.76
N ASN A 251 -5.93 -16.11 28.28
CA ASN A 251 -4.58 -16.44 27.79
C ASN A 251 -3.61 -15.24 27.86
N GLU A 252 -3.69 -14.47 28.96
CA GLU A 252 -2.82 -13.31 29.23
C GLU A 252 -2.84 -12.24 28.11
N ARG A 253 -3.96 -12.16 27.38
CA ARG A 253 -4.10 -11.18 26.29
C ARG A 253 -4.36 -9.79 26.85
N TYR A 254 -3.70 -8.81 26.27
CA TYR A 254 -3.90 -7.40 26.58
C TYR A 254 -3.86 -6.54 25.33
N GLU A 255 -4.58 -5.43 25.39
CA GLU A 255 -4.51 -4.36 24.42
C GLU A 255 -4.64 -3.01 25.12
N GLY A 256 -3.88 -2.02 24.68
CA GLY A 256 -3.93 -0.67 25.19
C GLY A 256 -3.64 0.30 24.06
N THR A 257 -4.42 1.37 23.96
CA THR A 257 -4.16 2.46 23.02
C THR A 257 -4.44 3.79 23.68
N PHE A 258 -3.72 4.84 23.28
CA PHE A 258 -4.06 6.20 23.63
C PHE A 258 -3.75 7.15 22.48
N ASN A 259 -4.52 8.22 22.39
CA ASN A 259 -4.33 9.31 21.46
C ASN A 259 -4.68 10.61 22.17
N VAL A 260 -3.83 11.62 22.02
CA VAL A 260 -4.00 12.97 22.56
C VAL A 260 -3.65 13.98 21.47
N ASN A 261 -4.61 14.83 21.09
CA ASN A 261 -4.39 15.90 20.12
C ASN A 261 -4.59 17.27 20.77
N ARG A 262 -3.72 18.23 20.42
CA ARG A 262 -3.85 19.65 20.73
C ARG A 262 -3.71 20.47 19.45
N PHE A 263 -4.79 21.07 19.00
CA PHE A 263 -4.79 21.87 17.77
C PHE A 263 -5.10 23.34 18.04
N SER A 264 -4.44 24.21 17.27
CA SER A 264 -4.59 25.66 17.24
C SER A 264 -4.32 26.19 15.83
N LYS A 265 -4.52 27.50 15.58
CA LYS A 265 -4.22 28.10 14.28
C LYS A 265 -2.76 27.93 13.85
N LYS A 266 -1.81 28.10 14.77
CA LYS A 266 -0.36 28.05 14.49
C LYS A 266 0.28 26.70 14.78
N THR A 267 -0.20 26.00 15.80
CA THR A 267 0.44 24.76 16.29
C THR A 267 -0.55 23.60 16.27
N GLN A 268 -0.12 22.44 15.76
CA GLN A 268 -0.83 21.18 15.89
C GLN A 268 0.11 20.15 16.53
N MET A 269 -0.33 19.52 17.60
CA MET A 269 0.40 18.46 18.29
C MET A 269 -0.48 17.22 18.40
N SER A 270 0.07 16.05 18.12
CA SER A 270 -0.58 14.76 18.34
C SER A 270 0.41 13.81 18.99
N VAL A 271 -0.06 13.07 19.99
CA VAL A 271 0.66 11.99 20.64
C VAL A 271 -0.23 10.75 20.57
N ILE A 272 0.30 9.65 20.07
CA ILE A 272 -0.39 8.38 19.96
C ILE A 272 0.47 7.29 20.57
N GLY A 273 -0.14 6.25 21.09
CA GLY A 273 0.58 5.06 21.52
C GLY A 273 -0.30 3.84 21.62
N MET A 274 0.32 2.68 21.57
CA MET A 274 -0.33 1.39 21.75
C MET A 274 0.60 0.36 22.37
N ALA A 275 0.01 -0.65 22.99
CA ALA A 275 0.69 -1.87 23.40
C ALA A 275 -0.29 -3.05 23.33
N ASN A 276 0.07 -4.16 22.69
CA ASN A 276 -0.77 -5.36 22.66
C ASN A 276 0.03 -6.63 22.35
N ASN A 277 -0.52 -7.79 22.73
CA ASN A 277 -0.07 -9.12 22.33
C ASN A 277 -1.16 -9.90 21.56
N THR A 278 -2.03 -9.18 20.84
CA THR A 278 -3.18 -9.70 20.08
C THR A 278 -2.91 -9.74 18.57
N ASN A 279 -1.62 -9.67 18.18
CA ASN A 279 -1.14 -9.56 16.79
C ASN A 279 -1.69 -8.34 16.04
N GLN A 280 -2.16 -7.30 16.74
CA GLN A 280 -2.59 -6.07 16.10
C GLN A 280 -1.40 -5.14 15.93
N GLN A 281 -1.21 -4.64 14.70
CA GLN A 281 -0.31 -3.54 14.42
C GLN A 281 -1.15 -2.33 14.08
N GLY A 282 -1.24 -1.36 15.00
CA GLY A 282 -1.86 -0.07 14.70
C GLY A 282 -1.06 0.78 13.71
N PHE A 283 0.22 0.44 13.47
CA PHE A 283 1.18 1.08 12.57
C PHE A 283 1.96 -0.04 11.87
N SER A 284 1.70 -0.32 10.59
CA SER A 284 2.19 -1.54 9.92
C SER A 284 3.52 -1.35 9.18
N THR A 285 4.27 -2.43 8.95
CA THR A 285 5.48 -2.46 8.08
C THR A 285 5.17 -2.13 6.61
N ARG A 286 3.91 -2.24 6.18
CA ARG A 286 3.49 -1.78 4.85
C ARG A 286 3.44 -0.24 4.79
N ASP A 287 3.17 0.40 5.92
CA ASP A 287 3.28 1.85 6.09
C ASP A 287 4.75 2.30 6.11
N TYR A 288 5.66 1.42 6.54
CA TYR A 288 7.11 1.60 6.40
C TYR A 288 7.57 1.66 4.93
N ILE A 289 7.03 0.79 4.06
CA ILE A 289 7.35 0.78 2.62
C ILE A 289 6.69 1.96 1.88
N ASN A 290 5.43 2.29 2.20
CA ASN A 290 4.72 3.41 1.57
C ASN A 290 5.33 4.77 1.91
N PHE A 291 5.83 4.95 3.15
CA PHE A 291 6.50 6.19 3.57
C PHE A 291 7.89 6.40 2.93
N MET A 292 8.54 5.35 2.40
CA MET A 292 9.83 5.45 1.69
C MET A 292 9.72 5.99 0.26
N GLY A 293 8.55 6.51 -0.14
CA GLY A 293 8.26 6.85 -1.54
C GLY A 293 7.75 5.66 -2.36
N GLY A 294 7.14 4.67 -1.67
CA GLY A 294 6.66 3.42 -2.27
C GLY A 294 7.79 2.49 -2.74
N LEU A 295 7.42 1.32 -3.30
CA LEU A 295 8.37 0.43 -3.96
C LEU A 295 9.17 1.14 -5.07
N GLY A 296 8.66 2.23 -5.64
CA GLY A 296 9.26 2.93 -6.78
C GLY A 296 10.66 3.52 -6.50
N ASN A 297 10.91 4.05 -5.30
CA ASN A 297 12.24 4.57 -4.94
C ASN A 297 13.20 3.46 -4.46
N LEU A 298 12.67 2.36 -3.92
CA LEU A 298 13.46 1.17 -3.57
C LEU A 298 13.86 0.35 -4.80
N MET A 299 13.06 0.40 -5.87
CA MET A 299 13.31 -0.28 -7.15
C MET A 299 14.10 0.56 -8.15
N ARG A 300 14.27 1.88 -7.95
CA ARG A 300 15.16 2.71 -8.78
C ARG A 300 16.65 2.41 -8.55
N GLY A 301 17.01 1.74 -7.45
CA GLY A 301 18.26 1.00 -7.35
C GLY A 301 17.97 -0.46 -7.69
N GLY A 302 18.51 -0.97 -8.80
CA GLY A 302 18.21 -2.29 -9.36
C GLY A 302 18.48 -3.46 -8.41
N GLY A 303 17.57 -3.72 -7.48
CA GLY A 303 17.80 -4.62 -6.34
C GLY A 303 16.54 -5.28 -5.80
N GLY A 304 15.55 -5.58 -6.65
CA GLY A 304 14.34 -6.33 -6.27
C GLY A 304 14.58 -7.81 -5.90
N ARG A 305 15.84 -8.26 -5.83
CA ARG A 305 16.22 -9.65 -5.51
C ARG A 305 17.09 -9.79 -4.26
N ALA A 306 17.41 -8.70 -3.56
CA ALA A 306 18.27 -8.74 -2.36
C ALA A 306 17.62 -9.37 -1.11
N PHE A 307 16.31 -9.62 -1.14
CA PHE A 307 15.59 -10.20 0.02
C PHE A 307 15.74 -11.72 0.20
N ARG A 308 16.54 -12.42 -0.62
CA ARG A 308 16.70 -13.88 -0.50
C ARG A 308 18.11 -14.38 -0.18
N ARG A 309 19.16 -13.54 -0.18
CA ARG A 309 20.55 -14.04 -0.02
C ARG A 309 21.51 -13.22 0.83
N SER A 310 21.13 -12.05 1.34
CA SER A 310 21.94 -11.35 2.33
C SER A 310 21.53 -11.81 3.73
N ALA A 311 22.51 -12.02 4.61
CA ALA A 311 22.35 -12.15 6.07
C ALA A 311 21.81 -10.85 6.72
N ASP A 312 21.05 -10.05 5.98
CA ASP A 312 20.29 -8.93 6.48
C ASP A 312 19.06 -9.49 7.19
N ILE A 313 18.89 -9.12 8.46
CA ILE A 313 17.74 -9.52 9.27
C ILE A 313 16.47 -9.18 8.47
N PRO A 314 15.58 -10.16 8.18
CA PRO A 314 14.31 -9.87 7.54
C PRO A 314 13.43 -9.11 8.54
N ILE A 315 13.59 -7.78 8.58
CA ILE A 315 12.81 -6.92 9.47
C ILE A 315 11.43 -6.75 8.84
N GLY A 316 10.48 -7.55 9.32
CA GLY A 316 9.05 -7.40 9.05
C GLY A 316 8.46 -8.30 7.96
N GLN A 317 9.15 -9.36 7.53
CA GLN A 317 8.47 -10.51 6.93
C GLN A 317 7.97 -11.43 8.04
N GLY A 318 6.69 -11.81 8.01
CA GLY A 318 6.10 -12.74 8.99
C GLY A 318 5.28 -12.12 10.12
N VAL A 319 5.07 -10.79 10.15
CA VAL A 319 4.34 -10.15 11.27
C VAL A 319 2.81 -10.38 11.28
N GLY A 320 2.30 -11.16 10.33
CA GLY A 320 0.94 -11.71 10.32
C GLY A 320 0.87 -13.19 10.76
N THR A 321 2.00 -13.78 11.11
CA THR A 321 2.19 -15.19 11.43
C THR A 321 2.98 -15.30 12.76
N GLY A 322 2.77 -16.35 13.55
CA GLY A 322 3.32 -16.43 14.91
C GLY A 322 2.56 -15.60 15.97
N PHE A 323 3.19 -15.40 17.12
CA PHE A 323 2.74 -14.61 18.26
C PHE A 323 3.53 -13.30 18.36
N THR A 324 2.84 -12.18 18.18
CA THR A 324 3.45 -10.85 18.13
C THR A 324 3.03 -10.03 19.34
N ASN A 325 4.02 -9.57 20.10
CA ASN A 325 3.88 -8.49 21.06
C ASN A 325 4.40 -7.19 20.45
N THR A 326 3.61 -6.12 20.53
CA THR A 326 3.93 -4.82 19.96
C THR A 326 3.75 -3.71 20.99
N GLY A 327 4.64 -2.73 20.95
CA GLY A 327 4.54 -1.49 21.70
C GLY A 327 5.04 -0.34 20.85
N ALA A 328 4.24 0.71 20.69
CA ALA A 328 4.60 1.82 19.83
C ALA A 328 4.11 3.17 20.37
N VAL A 329 4.86 4.23 20.09
CA VAL A 329 4.52 5.62 20.43
C VAL A 329 4.88 6.52 19.26
N GLY A 330 3.99 7.46 18.94
CA GLY A 330 4.16 8.46 17.90
C GLY A 330 3.90 9.86 18.41
N ILE A 331 4.73 10.81 18.00
CA ILE A 331 4.57 12.24 18.28
C ILE A 331 4.63 12.98 16.96
N ASN A 332 3.70 13.91 16.74
CA ASN A 332 3.72 14.81 15.58
C ASN A 332 3.50 16.24 16.05
N LEU A 333 4.39 17.13 15.61
CA LEU A 333 4.37 18.54 15.90
C LEU A 333 4.47 19.32 14.60
N PHE A 334 3.42 20.07 14.31
CA PHE A 334 3.43 21.12 13.30
C PHE A 334 3.43 22.48 14.00
N ASN A 335 4.27 23.40 13.54
CA ASN A 335 4.25 24.79 13.97
C ASN A 335 4.48 25.75 12.81
N LYS A 336 3.71 26.84 12.79
CA LYS A 336 3.85 27.94 11.85
C LYS A 336 4.58 29.11 12.52
N PHE A 337 5.81 29.36 12.10
CA PHE A 337 6.64 30.47 12.57
C PHE A 337 6.46 31.69 11.65
N GLY A 338 5.79 32.71 12.16
CA GLY A 338 5.43 33.90 11.38
C GLY A 338 4.43 33.56 10.25
N ILE A 339 4.63 34.16 9.08
CA ILE A 339 3.77 33.95 7.89
C ILE A 339 4.46 33.05 6.85
N LYS A 340 5.80 32.99 6.87
CA LYS A 340 6.64 32.42 5.80
C LYS A 340 7.20 31.02 6.08
N THR A 341 7.17 30.55 7.32
CA THR A 341 7.87 29.29 7.69
C THR A 341 6.92 28.30 8.35
N ASP A 342 6.81 27.13 7.74
CA ASP A 342 6.08 25.98 8.25
C ASP A 342 7.07 24.88 8.60
N VAL A 343 6.99 24.36 9.83
CA VAL A 343 7.84 23.27 10.32
C VAL A 343 6.95 22.14 10.80
N ASN A 344 7.22 20.93 10.30
CA ASN A 344 6.62 19.69 10.76
C ASN A 344 7.73 18.74 11.20
N VAL A 345 7.61 18.19 12.40
CA VAL A 345 8.49 17.16 12.95
C VAL A 345 7.63 16.04 13.51
N SER A 346 7.98 14.81 13.15
CA SER A 346 7.36 13.60 13.69
C SER A 346 8.43 12.64 14.20
N TYR A 347 8.12 11.97 15.30
CA TYR A 347 8.93 10.93 15.91
C TYR A 347 8.07 9.70 16.16
N PHE A 348 8.62 8.53 15.82
CA PHE A 348 7.97 7.24 16.02
C PHE A 348 8.94 6.25 16.63
N PHE A 349 8.45 5.53 17.63
CA PHE A 349 9.08 4.37 18.21
C PHE A 349 8.16 3.16 18.03
N ASN A 350 8.73 2.03 17.63
CA ASN A 350 8.01 0.77 17.49
C ASN A 350 8.90 -0.41 17.92
N GLY A 351 8.53 -1.03 19.04
CA GLY A 351 9.10 -2.27 19.56
C GLY A 351 8.22 -3.46 19.20
N ILE A 352 8.81 -4.49 18.60
CA ILE A 352 8.12 -5.73 18.22
C ILE A 352 8.91 -6.92 18.74
N ARG A 353 8.21 -7.87 19.36
CA ARG A 353 8.69 -9.24 19.56
C ARG A 353 7.76 -10.21 18.86
N ASN A 354 8.29 -11.01 17.94
CA ASN A 354 7.54 -12.05 17.23
C ASN A 354 8.16 -13.42 17.54
N ILE A 355 7.33 -14.36 17.97
CA ILE A 355 7.71 -15.76 18.17
C ILE A 355 6.94 -16.58 17.13
N SER A 356 7.64 -17.35 16.31
CA SER A 356 7.02 -18.12 15.24
C SER A 356 7.56 -19.54 15.21
N ASP A 357 6.65 -20.50 15.28
CA ASP A 357 6.91 -21.91 15.02
C ASP A 357 6.33 -22.26 13.65
N GLN A 358 7.21 -22.72 12.77
CA GLN A 358 6.90 -23.04 11.38
C GLN A 358 7.26 -24.50 11.08
N ALA A 359 6.39 -25.17 10.34
CA ALA A 359 6.69 -26.41 9.66
C ALA A 359 6.53 -26.22 8.15
N THR A 360 7.46 -26.74 7.35
CA THR A 360 7.43 -26.68 5.90
C THR A 360 7.56 -28.09 5.34
N ASP A 361 6.61 -28.48 4.50
CA ASP A 361 6.69 -29.70 3.70
C ASP A 361 6.93 -29.25 2.25
N ARG A 362 8.05 -29.64 1.65
CA ARG A 362 8.43 -29.23 0.29
C ARG A 362 8.75 -30.44 -0.58
N GLU A 363 8.21 -30.45 -1.79
CA GLU A 363 8.63 -31.35 -2.86
C GLU A 363 9.47 -30.55 -3.85
N SER A 364 10.71 -30.98 -4.05
CA SER A 364 11.66 -30.34 -4.96
C SER A 364 11.98 -31.25 -6.13
N PHE A 365 12.21 -30.65 -7.29
CA PHE A 365 12.48 -31.35 -8.53
C PHE A 365 13.92 -31.09 -8.99
N ALA A 366 14.73 -32.13 -9.12
CA ALA A 366 16.11 -32.02 -9.58
C ALA A 366 16.56 -33.31 -10.32
N ASN A 367 17.31 -33.18 -11.40
CA ASN A 367 17.93 -34.32 -12.12
C ASN A 367 16.95 -35.42 -12.58
N GLY A 368 15.68 -35.08 -12.86
CA GLY A 368 14.66 -36.05 -13.28
C GLY A 368 14.05 -36.87 -12.14
N GLU A 369 14.49 -36.66 -10.89
CA GLU A 369 13.90 -37.25 -9.69
C GLU A 369 13.37 -36.16 -8.74
N ASN A 370 12.44 -36.55 -7.87
CA ASN A 370 11.87 -35.67 -6.85
C ASN A 370 12.56 -35.98 -5.51
N TYR A 371 12.69 -34.99 -4.64
CA TYR A 371 13.02 -35.22 -3.24
C TYR A 371 12.10 -34.40 -2.34
N PHE A 372 11.89 -34.89 -1.13
CA PHE A 372 11.02 -34.27 -0.15
C PHE A 372 11.86 -33.66 0.97
N THR A 373 11.54 -32.43 1.33
CA THR A 373 12.14 -31.70 2.45
C THR A 373 11.07 -31.47 3.52
N GLU A 374 11.35 -31.92 4.73
CA GLU A 374 10.61 -31.55 5.93
C GLU A 374 11.48 -30.59 6.75
N ASP A 375 10.98 -29.38 6.97
CA ASP A 375 11.65 -28.36 7.78
C ASP A 375 10.78 -27.98 8.98
N SER A 376 11.40 -27.85 10.15
CA SER A 376 10.79 -27.21 11.31
C SER A 376 11.68 -26.06 11.78
N THR A 377 11.10 -24.88 11.98
CA THR A 377 11.84 -23.70 12.45
C THR A 377 11.07 -23.02 13.58
N SER A 378 11.72 -22.90 14.73
CA SER A 378 11.31 -22.00 15.81
C SER A 378 12.14 -20.73 15.71
N SER A 379 11.49 -19.57 15.84
CA SER A 379 12.17 -18.28 15.78
C SER A 379 11.60 -17.30 16.81
N ASN A 380 12.48 -16.48 17.37
CA ASN A 380 12.15 -15.37 18.26
C ASN A 380 12.91 -14.13 17.78
N GLN A 381 12.17 -13.21 17.20
CA GLN A 381 12.68 -11.96 16.67
C GLN A 381 12.25 -10.81 17.56
N GLN A 382 13.19 -9.93 17.90
CA GLN A 382 12.93 -8.70 18.64
C GLN A 382 13.51 -7.53 17.86
N SER A 383 12.77 -6.44 17.75
CA SER A 383 13.24 -5.22 17.09
C SER A 383 12.73 -3.98 17.80
N ALA A 384 13.57 -2.95 17.83
CA ALA A 384 13.27 -1.60 18.26
C ALA A 384 13.56 -0.66 17.09
N ASN A 385 12.54 0.05 16.64
CA ASN A 385 12.63 0.91 15.46
C ASN A 385 12.34 2.35 15.89
N HIS A 386 13.29 3.24 15.65
CA HIS A 386 13.18 4.67 15.86
C HIS A 386 13.10 5.36 14.50
N ARG A 387 12.21 6.34 14.38
CA ARG A 387 12.06 7.12 13.17
C ARG A 387 11.79 8.57 13.49
N ILE A 388 12.58 9.45 12.90
CA ILE A 388 12.39 10.90 12.90
C ILE A 388 12.10 11.30 11.46
N SER A 389 11.13 12.18 11.27
CA SER A 389 10.87 12.77 9.96
C SER A 389 10.57 14.24 10.14
N PHE A 390 11.19 15.08 9.32
CA PHE A 390 11.01 16.52 9.37
C PHE A 390 10.73 17.10 7.99
N ARG A 391 9.95 18.18 7.97
CA ARG A 391 9.68 18.98 6.78
C ARG A 391 9.68 20.45 7.19
N LEU A 392 10.54 21.22 6.55
CA LEU A 392 10.59 22.66 6.65
C LEU A 392 10.22 23.23 5.29
N LYS A 393 9.25 24.15 5.26
CA LYS A 393 8.98 24.98 4.09
C LYS A 393 9.19 26.44 4.48
N HIS A 394 10.01 27.14 3.71
CA HIS A 394 10.27 28.56 3.88
C HIS A 394 10.00 29.32 2.57
N ASP A 395 9.02 30.20 2.60
CA ASP A 395 8.74 31.13 1.50
C ASP A 395 9.72 32.32 1.59
N ILE A 396 10.72 32.38 0.70
CA ILE A 396 11.69 33.49 0.65
C ILE A 396 10.94 34.77 0.28
N ASP A 397 10.22 34.72 -0.84
CA ASP A 397 9.33 35.75 -1.35
C ASP A 397 8.17 35.10 -2.17
N SER A 398 7.40 35.90 -2.93
CA SER A 398 6.30 35.37 -3.75
C SER A 398 6.73 34.58 -4.99
N SER A 399 8.02 34.65 -5.34
CA SER A 399 8.65 34.04 -6.51
C SER A 399 9.58 32.88 -6.17
N ALA A 400 10.00 32.73 -4.91
CA ALA A 400 10.93 31.68 -4.49
C ALA A 400 10.60 31.07 -3.13
N ASP A 401 10.76 29.76 -3.04
CA ASP A 401 10.70 29.03 -1.77
C ASP A 401 11.74 27.92 -1.70
N VAL A 402 11.97 27.45 -0.47
CA VAL A 402 12.83 26.31 -0.16
C VAL A 402 12.03 25.33 0.68
N VAL A 403 12.07 24.07 0.27
CA VAL A 403 11.52 22.93 1.03
C VAL A 403 12.68 22.01 1.38
N VAL A 404 12.86 21.78 2.68
CA VAL A 404 13.80 20.78 3.19
C VAL A 404 12.99 19.67 3.82
N LYS A 405 13.18 18.45 3.35
CA LYS A 405 12.61 17.23 3.91
C LYS A 405 13.76 16.34 4.35
N GLY A 406 13.57 15.59 5.42
CA GLY A 406 14.52 14.55 5.76
C GLY A 406 13.97 13.57 6.77
N GLY A 407 14.66 12.45 6.86
CA GLY A 407 14.30 11.33 7.71
C GLY A 407 15.55 10.72 8.33
N VAL A 408 15.40 10.23 9.55
CA VAL A 408 16.39 9.34 10.18
C VAL A 408 15.63 8.14 10.69
N LYS A 409 16.10 6.94 10.36
CA LYS A 409 15.60 5.68 10.85
C LYS A 409 16.75 4.92 11.48
N TYR A 410 16.56 4.48 12.71
CA TYR A 410 17.50 3.63 13.40
C TYR A 410 16.77 2.39 13.88
N ASN A 411 17.26 1.24 13.50
CA ASN A 411 16.70 -0.04 13.88
C ASN A 411 17.75 -0.82 14.65
N ASP A 412 17.32 -1.47 15.71
CA ASP A 412 18.11 -2.40 16.50
C ASP A 412 17.30 -3.69 16.63
N GLY A 413 17.93 -4.82 16.37
CA GLY A 413 17.24 -6.10 16.29
C GLY A 413 18.08 -7.27 16.78
N THR A 414 17.38 -8.28 17.29
CA THR A 414 17.93 -9.60 17.55
C THR A 414 17.01 -10.66 16.95
N SER A 415 17.60 -11.74 16.45
CA SER A 415 16.87 -12.89 15.93
C SER A 415 17.55 -14.15 16.40
N THR A 416 16.82 -14.98 17.12
CA THR A 416 17.25 -16.34 17.44
C THR A 416 16.38 -17.32 16.68
N SER A 417 16.98 -18.31 16.03
CA SER A 417 16.24 -19.35 15.35
C SER A 417 16.88 -20.72 15.57
N ASP A 418 16.03 -21.72 15.69
CA ASP A 418 16.36 -23.13 15.77
C ASP A 418 15.65 -23.81 14.61
N GLY A 419 16.42 -24.44 13.72
CA GLY A 419 15.93 -25.10 12.52
C GLY A 419 16.34 -26.56 12.48
N GLN A 420 15.43 -27.43 12.05
CA GLN A 420 15.72 -28.81 11.70
C GLN A 420 15.22 -29.08 10.29
N THR A 421 16.05 -29.70 9.47
CA THR A 421 15.76 -30.06 8.08
C THR A 421 16.01 -31.54 7.88
N LEU A 422 15.11 -32.22 7.17
CA LEU A 422 15.30 -33.59 6.69
C LEU A 422 14.96 -33.67 5.20
N ASN A 423 15.90 -34.18 4.39
CA ASN A 423 15.68 -34.47 2.98
C ASN A 423 15.54 -35.98 2.78
N THR A 424 14.55 -36.40 2.01
CA THR A 424 14.26 -37.81 1.69
C THR A 424 13.99 -38.03 0.20
N THR A 425 14.25 -39.25 -0.27
CA THR A 425 13.87 -39.70 -1.62
C THR A 425 12.36 -39.96 -1.71
N PRO A 426 11.79 -40.20 -2.91
CA PRO A 426 10.38 -40.55 -3.06
C PRO A 426 9.99 -41.88 -2.40
N LEU A 427 10.97 -42.73 -2.10
CA LEU A 427 10.79 -43.98 -1.36
C LEU A 427 10.89 -43.78 0.17
N GLY A 428 11.11 -42.54 0.64
CA GLY A 428 11.26 -42.20 2.05
C GLY A 428 12.63 -42.52 2.65
N LEU A 429 13.65 -42.76 1.81
CA LEU A 429 15.02 -42.97 2.29
C LEU A 429 15.66 -41.62 2.63
N PRO A 430 16.33 -41.47 3.77
CA PRO A 430 16.98 -40.21 4.13
C PRO A 430 18.18 -39.92 3.22
N ILE A 431 18.37 -38.65 2.89
CA ILE A 431 19.48 -38.14 2.06
C ILE A 431 20.40 -37.27 2.92
N SER A 432 19.82 -36.31 3.62
CA SER A 432 20.55 -35.43 4.52
C SER A 432 19.66 -34.92 5.64
N ASN A 433 20.26 -34.57 6.77
CA ASN A 433 19.60 -33.85 7.84
C ASN A 433 20.47 -32.68 8.29
N SER A 434 19.84 -31.65 8.84
CA SER A 434 20.56 -30.49 9.37
C SER A 434 19.86 -29.99 10.62
N ASP A 435 20.63 -29.69 11.65
CA ASP A 435 20.22 -28.96 12.83
C ASP A 435 20.98 -27.63 12.85
N VAL A 436 20.27 -26.50 12.91
CA VAL A 436 20.87 -25.15 12.84
C VAL A 436 20.35 -24.28 13.96
N ASN A 437 21.22 -23.84 14.86
CA ASN A 437 20.97 -22.74 15.79
C ASN A 437 21.63 -21.48 15.26
N ASN A 438 20.87 -20.39 15.15
CA ASN A 438 21.39 -19.11 14.73
C ASN A 438 20.97 -18.01 15.71
N ARG A 439 21.92 -17.15 16.07
CA ARG A 439 21.69 -15.97 16.91
C ARG A 439 22.31 -14.76 16.27
N ASN A 440 21.47 -13.86 15.79
CA ASN A 440 21.89 -12.63 15.14
C ASN A 440 21.51 -11.42 15.97
N HIS A 441 22.39 -10.43 15.98
CA HIS A 441 22.13 -9.08 16.41
C HIS A 441 22.54 -8.14 15.29
N GLY A 442 21.78 -7.08 15.06
CA GLY A 442 22.14 -6.11 14.05
C GLY A 442 21.51 -4.75 14.30
N THR A 443 22.19 -3.72 13.82
CA THR A 443 21.73 -2.34 13.83
C THR A 443 21.74 -1.79 12.41
N GLY A 444 20.81 -0.89 12.13
CA GLY A 444 20.70 -0.26 10.82
C GLY A 444 20.32 1.21 10.95
N LEU A 445 21.15 2.10 10.40
CA LEU A 445 20.91 3.53 10.28
C LEU A 445 20.60 3.87 8.82
N ASN A 446 19.46 4.51 8.59
CA ASN A 446 19.11 5.08 7.30
C ASN A 446 18.76 6.54 7.52
N ALA A 447 19.52 7.45 6.91
CA ALA A 447 19.22 8.87 6.97
C ALA A 447 19.17 9.46 5.56
N ASP A 448 18.20 10.33 5.33
CA ASP A 448 17.99 11.02 4.07
C ASP A 448 17.68 12.49 4.30
N ILE A 449 18.17 13.32 3.40
CA ILE A 449 17.82 14.73 3.32
C ILE A 449 17.64 15.14 1.86
N ASN A 450 16.54 15.83 1.60
CA ASN A 450 16.20 16.40 0.32
C ASN A 450 15.96 17.91 0.48
N LEU A 451 16.64 18.69 -0.34
CA LEU A 451 16.45 20.13 -0.45
C LEU A 451 15.95 20.46 -1.84
N THR A 452 14.75 21.03 -1.92
CA THR A 452 14.14 21.52 -3.15
C THR A 452 14.05 23.04 -3.09
N HIS A 453 14.77 23.72 -3.97
CA HIS A 453 14.66 25.16 -4.19
C HIS A 453 13.88 25.42 -5.46
N ARG A 454 12.87 26.29 -5.40
CA ARG A 454 12.01 26.61 -6.55
C ARG A 454 11.97 28.10 -6.75
N LYS A 455 12.12 28.52 -8.01
CA LYS A 455 12.12 29.93 -8.39
C LYS A 455 11.32 30.17 -9.66
N LYS A 456 10.36 31.08 -9.57
CA LYS A 456 9.66 31.69 -10.71
C LYS A 456 10.53 32.80 -11.30
N LEU A 457 10.67 32.81 -12.61
CA LEU A 457 11.36 33.85 -13.35
C LEU A 457 10.34 34.86 -13.90
N LYS A 458 10.82 35.97 -14.48
CA LYS A 458 9.97 37.11 -14.89
C LYS A 458 8.81 36.76 -15.84
N LYS A 459 8.94 35.69 -16.62
CA LYS A 459 7.92 35.24 -17.59
C LYS A 459 7.04 34.18 -16.94
N ASP A 460 5.71 34.32 -17.03
CA ASP A 460 4.76 33.37 -16.45
C ASP A 460 5.00 31.95 -16.98
N GLY A 461 5.05 30.96 -16.08
CA GLY A 461 5.40 29.58 -16.39
C GLY A 461 6.89 29.31 -16.66
N ARG A 462 7.78 30.32 -16.56
CA ARG A 462 9.22 30.12 -16.61
C ARG A 462 9.77 29.89 -15.22
N THR A 463 10.39 28.75 -14.97
CA THR A 463 10.82 28.35 -13.63
C THR A 463 12.16 27.61 -13.62
N ILE A 464 12.88 27.73 -12.51
CA ILE A 464 14.03 26.89 -12.16
C ILE A 464 13.66 26.10 -10.90
N VAL A 465 13.90 24.81 -10.93
CA VAL A 465 13.82 23.93 -9.76
C VAL A 465 15.16 23.24 -9.60
N THR A 466 15.67 23.24 -8.37
CA THR A 466 16.91 22.57 -8.00
C THR A 466 16.62 21.62 -6.86
N ASP A 467 16.88 20.34 -7.09
CA ASP A 467 16.71 19.27 -6.13
C ASP A 467 18.09 18.71 -5.76
N LEU A 468 18.41 18.71 -4.47
CA LEU A 468 19.59 18.08 -3.91
C LEU A 468 19.14 16.95 -2.99
N THR A 469 19.74 15.78 -3.12
CA THR A 469 19.45 14.61 -2.30
C THR A 469 20.74 14.03 -1.75
N TYR A 470 20.73 13.70 -0.47
CA TYR A 470 21.78 12.91 0.16
C TYR A 470 21.13 11.83 1.01
N SER A 471 21.59 10.60 0.88
CA SER A 471 21.16 9.48 1.72
C SER A 471 22.35 8.64 2.15
N VAL A 472 22.31 8.17 3.39
CA VAL A 472 23.26 7.23 3.97
C VAL A 472 22.52 6.01 4.50
N THR A 473 23.10 4.84 4.29
CA THR A 473 22.63 3.57 4.84
C THR A 473 23.82 2.83 5.41
N ASP A 474 23.82 2.66 6.72
CA ASP A 474 24.84 1.92 7.46
C ASP A 474 24.16 0.76 8.18
N ASN A 475 24.57 -0.46 7.88
CA ASN A 475 24.07 -1.67 8.52
C ASN A 475 25.24 -2.43 9.11
N ASP A 476 25.11 -2.87 10.35
CA ASP A 476 26.06 -3.73 11.05
C ASP A 476 25.30 -4.91 11.62
N SER A 477 25.80 -6.11 11.39
CA SER A 477 25.22 -7.33 11.92
C SER A 477 26.30 -8.32 12.34
N ARG A 478 26.00 -9.02 13.43
CA ARG A 478 26.81 -10.09 13.99
C ARG A 478 25.92 -11.30 14.26
N GLY A 479 26.29 -12.44 13.68
CA GLY A 479 25.60 -13.71 13.79
C GLY A 479 26.50 -14.79 14.38
N ASN A 480 25.95 -15.61 15.25
CA ASN A 480 26.58 -16.87 15.68
C ASN A 480 25.72 -18.02 15.16
N MET A 481 26.30 -18.86 14.31
CA MET A 481 25.66 -20.04 13.76
C MET A 481 26.35 -21.29 14.30
N LEU A 482 25.56 -22.23 14.82
CA LEU A 482 25.98 -23.59 15.09
C LEU A 482 25.13 -24.50 14.20
N SER A 483 25.77 -25.32 13.38
CA SER A 483 25.08 -26.22 12.46
C SER A 483 25.70 -27.61 12.49
N THR A 484 24.87 -28.64 12.65
CA THR A 484 25.25 -30.04 12.50
C THR A 484 24.58 -30.58 11.25
N ASN A 485 25.35 -30.98 10.25
CA ASN A 485 24.84 -31.48 8.97
C ASN A 485 25.19 -32.95 8.82
N GLY A 486 24.18 -33.80 8.71
CA GLY A 486 24.34 -35.21 8.40
C GLY A 486 24.07 -35.50 6.92
N PHE A 487 24.89 -36.36 6.33
CA PHE A 487 24.71 -36.87 4.97
C PHE A 487 24.64 -38.39 5.01
N PHE A 488 23.59 -38.95 4.42
CA PHE A 488 23.40 -40.40 4.34
C PHE A 488 24.14 -40.94 3.11
N ILE A 489 25.09 -41.84 3.34
CA ILE A 489 25.85 -42.48 2.26
C ILE A 489 25.16 -43.80 1.92
N ASP A 490 24.32 -43.78 0.88
CA ASP A 490 23.47 -44.93 0.51
C ASP A 490 24.27 -46.20 0.18
N SER A 491 25.45 -46.06 -0.45
CA SER A 491 26.32 -47.20 -0.76
C SER A 491 26.90 -47.91 0.47
N LEU A 492 26.93 -47.25 1.63
CA LEU A 492 27.53 -47.74 2.85
C LEU A 492 26.54 -47.81 4.03
N GLN A 493 25.29 -47.36 3.83
CA GLN A 493 24.19 -47.37 4.80
C GLN A 493 24.55 -46.73 6.16
N PHE A 494 25.32 -45.63 6.17
CA PHE A 494 25.64 -44.88 7.38
C PHE A 494 25.59 -43.36 7.17
N TRP A 495 25.53 -42.62 8.28
CA TRP A 495 25.55 -41.15 8.32
C TRP A 495 26.96 -40.61 8.58
N THR A 496 27.37 -39.61 7.80
CA THR A 496 28.51 -38.76 8.16
C THR A 496 28.01 -37.42 8.67
N TYR A 497 28.60 -36.92 9.75
CA TYR A 497 28.22 -35.63 10.34
C TYR A 497 29.33 -34.60 10.17
N GLN A 498 28.94 -33.36 9.96
CA GLN A 498 29.80 -32.20 9.93
C GLN A 498 29.23 -31.13 10.86
N ASP A 499 29.98 -30.82 11.92
CA ASP A 499 29.69 -29.70 12.80
C ASP A 499 30.39 -28.44 12.29
N ILE A 500 29.64 -27.34 12.24
CA ILE A 500 30.09 -26.03 11.82
C ILE A 500 29.72 -25.04 12.91
N TRP A 501 30.72 -24.45 13.55
CA TRP A 501 30.53 -23.34 14.46
C TRP A 501 31.17 -22.09 13.90
N GLN A 502 30.35 -21.07 13.66
CA GLN A 502 30.75 -19.92 12.88
C GLN A 502 30.24 -18.61 13.48
N LEU A 503 31.11 -17.62 13.48
CA LEU A 503 30.82 -16.22 13.74
C LEU A 503 30.79 -15.44 12.41
N GLN A 504 29.68 -14.78 12.14
CA GLN A 504 29.40 -14.02 10.92
C GLN A 504 29.36 -12.53 11.27
N LYS A 505 30.15 -11.70 10.60
CA LYS A 505 30.15 -10.24 10.74
C LYS A 505 29.86 -9.64 9.38
N SER A 506 28.83 -8.81 9.27
CA SER A 506 28.48 -8.13 8.02
C SER A 506 28.26 -6.65 8.27
N ILE A 507 29.05 -5.82 7.61
CA ILE A 507 28.96 -4.36 7.63
C ILE A 507 28.68 -3.89 6.21
N THR A 508 27.72 -2.98 6.04
CA THR A 508 27.43 -2.36 4.75
C THR A 508 27.22 -0.87 4.93
N ASN A 509 28.03 -0.07 4.25
CA ASN A 509 27.96 1.39 4.26
C ASN A 509 27.69 1.87 2.84
N ARG A 510 26.63 2.66 2.67
CA ARG A 510 26.22 3.16 1.37
C ARG A 510 25.92 4.64 1.45
N HIS A 511 26.52 5.40 0.54
CA HIS A 511 26.23 6.82 0.37
C HIS A 511 25.69 7.07 -1.03
N THR A 512 24.59 7.81 -1.12
CA THR A 512 24.03 8.26 -2.39
C THR A 512 23.90 9.77 -2.36
N TYR A 513 24.45 10.41 -3.39
CA TYR A 513 24.39 11.85 -3.61
C TYR A 513 23.69 12.09 -4.95
N GLY A 514 22.78 13.04 -4.98
CA GLY A 514 22.04 13.39 -6.19
C GLY A 514 21.82 14.88 -6.31
N GLY A 515 21.94 15.39 -7.53
CA GLY A 515 21.62 16.75 -7.88
C GLY A 515 20.84 16.78 -9.18
N LYS A 516 19.72 17.50 -9.19
CA LYS A 516 18.87 17.65 -10.36
C LYS A 516 18.46 19.11 -10.55
N ILE A 517 18.61 19.60 -11.77
CA ILE A 517 18.19 20.94 -12.17
C ILE A 517 17.16 20.82 -13.29
N LEU A 518 16.05 21.52 -13.12
CA LEU A 518 14.97 21.60 -14.07
C LEU A 518 14.77 23.07 -14.48
N TYR A 519 14.96 23.37 -15.76
CA TYR A 519 14.64 24.68 -16.33
C TYR A 519 13.43 24.55 -17.26
N THR A 520 12.36 25.27 -16.96
CA THR A 520 11.14 25.25 -17.79
C THR A 520 10.98 26.56 -18.56
N GLU A 521 10.89 26.48 -19.89
CA GLU A 521 10.63 27.61 -20.78
C GLU A 521 9.21 27.53 -21.36
N PRO A 522 8.36 28.54 -21.15
CA PRO A 522 7.02 28.60 -21.75
C PRO A 522 7.09 29.02 -23.23
N LEU A 523 6.52 28.19 -24.10
CA LEU A 523 6.39 28.42 -25.56
C LEU A 523 5.05 29.07 -25.96
N GLY A 524 4.24 29.46 -24.97
CA GLY A 524 2.89 29.99 -25.18
C GLY A 524 1.84 28.91 -25.48
N ASN A 525 0.56 29.27 -25.38
CA ASN A 525 -0.58 28.35 -25.56
C ASN A 525 -0.51 27.09 -24.67
N LYS A 526 -0.03 27.27 -23.43
CA LYS A 526 0.19 26.20 -22.43
C LYS A 526 1.14 25.08 -22.92
N ARG A 527 2.07 25.42 -23.81
CA ARG A 527 3.19 24.56 -24.22
C ARG A 527 4.44 24.96 -23.45
N TYR A 528 5.21 23.98 -23.02
CA TYR A 528 6.44 24.20 -22.25
C TYR A 528 7.54 23.28 -22.78
N LEU A 529 8.77 23.78 -22.76
CA LEU A 529 9.97 22.98 -22.98
C LEU A 529 10.75 22.97 -21.66
N GLN A 530 10.95 21.79 -21.11
CA GLN A 530 11.69 21.60 -19.87
C GLN A 530 13.02 20.92 -20.18
N PHE A 531 14.11 21.46 -19.65
CA PHE A 531 15.43 20.88 -19.74
C PHE A 531 15.82 20.31 -18.38
N THR A 532 16.35 19.10 -18.39
CA THR A 532 16.75 18.37 -17.19
C THR A 532 18.24 18.06 -17.26
N ALA A 533 18.95 18.35 -16.18
CA ALA A 533 20.29 17.86 -15.93
C ALA A 533 20.33 17.19 -14.54
N GLU A 534 20.74 15.94 -14.48
CA GLU A 534 20.78 15.13 -13.28
C GLU A 534 22.14 14.44 -13.15
N HIS A 535 22.72 14.49 -11.96
CA HIS A 535 23.89 13.74 -11.56
C HIS A 535 23.52 12.91 -10.33
N ASN A 536 23.86 11.63 -10.35
CA ASN A 536 23.71 10.76 -9.19
C ASN A 536 24.97 9.92 -9.02
N ARG A 537 25.44 9.76 -7.78
CA ARG A 537 26.57 8.91 -7.42
C ARG A 537 26.24 8.10 -6.19
N LYS A 538 26.49 6.81 -6.26
CA LYS A 538 26.29 5.81 -5.22
C LYS A 538 27.62 5.12 -4.95
N THR A 539 28.09 5.20 -3.71
CA THR A 539 29.23 4.42 -3.23
C THR A 539 28.71 3.36 -2.26
N ASP A 540 29.22 2.13 -2.38
CA ASP A 540 28.80 0.98 -1.60
C ASP A 540 30.04 0.25 -1.11
N GLU A 541 30.15 0.04 0.19
CA GLU A 541 31.18 -0.77 0.83
C GLU A 541 30.48 -1.87 1.61
N SER A 542 30.88 -3.12 1.35
CA SER A 542 30.31 -4.30 1.99
C SER A 542 31.43 -5.21 2.47
N VAL A 543 31.44 -5.48 3.77
CA VAL A 543 32.39 -6.37 4.44
C VAL A 543 31.59 -7.53 5.01
N LYS A 544 31.91 -8.75 4.60
CA LYS A 544 31.36 -9.98 5.14
C LYS A 544 32.50 -10.87 5.59
N HIS A 545 32.65 -11.06 6.89
CA HIS A 545 33.67 -11.94 7.47
C HIS A 545 33.01 -13.10 8.19
N PHE A 546 33.54 -14.29 7.95
CA PHE A 546 33.13 -15.53 8.57
C PHE A 546 34.33 -16.08 9.32
N TYR A 547 34.15 -16.41 10.59
CA TYR A 547 35.18 -16.99 11.44
C TYR A 547 34.72 -18.35 11.92
N ASP A 548 35.48 -19.39 11.63
CA ASP A 548 35.24 -20.72 12.17
C ASP A 548 35.85 -20.76 13.59
N LEU A 549 35.12 -21.36 14.53
CA LEU A 549 35.52 -21.47 15.93
C LEU A 549 36.07 -22.88 16.17
N ASP A 550 37.36 -22.98 16.53
CA ASP A 550 38.02 -24.26 16.84
C ASP A 550 37.55 -24.84 18.18
N ASP A 551 37.54 -26.16 18.29
CA ASP A 551 37.09 -26.95 19.45
C ASP A 551 38.15 -27.05 20.57
N ASN A 552 39.17 -26.17 20.52
CA ASN A 552 40.19 -26.02 21.55
C ASN A 552 39.65 -25.20 22.74
N PRO A 553 40.15 -25.37 23.98
CA PRO A 553 39.64 -24.70 25.18
C PRO A 553 39.85 -23.16 25.20
N THR A 554 40.41 -22.58 24.13
CA THR A 554 40.63 -21.14 23.92
C THR A 554 39.69 -20.50 22.90
N TYR A 555 38.86 -21.27 22.17
CA TYR A 555 37.90 -20.80 21.15
C TYR A 555 38.44 -19.68 20.24
N GLN A 556 39.53 -19.95 19.51
CA GLN A 556 40.12 -18.94 18.62
C GLN A 556 39.22 -18.69 17.39
N GLU A 557 38.97 -17.41 17.08
CA GLU A 557 38.28 -16.97 15.86
C GLU A 557 39.23 -17.14 14.65
N ILE A 558 39.05 -18.16 13.81
CA ILE A 558 39.85 -18.38 12.60
C ILE A 558 39.07 -17.84 11.40
N LEU A 559 39.56 -16.77 10.77
CA LEU A 559 38.94 -16.22 9.56
C LEU A 559 38.88 -17.29 8.46
N ASN A 560 37.69 -17.54 7.92
CA ASN A 560 37.48 -18.40 6.78
C ASN A 560 37.59 -17.56 5.48
N PRO A 561 38.70 -17.61 4.76
CA PRO A 561 38.93 -16.76 3.59
C PRO A 561 38.09 -17.15 2.36
N GLN A 562 37.50 -18.36 2.35
CA GLN A 562 36.64 -18.80 1.25
C GLN A 562 35.25 -18.19 1.35
N LEU A 563 34.76 -18.01 2.58
CA LEU A 563 33.48 -17.39 2.89
C LEU A 563 33.58 -15.88 3.04
N SER A 564 34.74 -15.39 3.51
CA SER A 564 34.94 -13.98 3.81
C SER A 564 35.23 -13.16 2.57
N ASN A 565 34.55 -12.03 2.42
CA ASN A 565 34.75 -11.12 1.33
C ASN A 565 34.59 -9.65 1.73
N GLU A 566 35.38 -8.81 1.08
CA GLU A 566 35.29 -7.36 1.16
C GLU A 566 35.13 -6.81 -0.25
N PHE A 567 34.12 -5.96 -0.43
CA PHE A 567 33.77 -5.40 -1.72
C PHE A 567 33.51 -3.90 -1.61
N SER A 568 34.03 -3.13 -2.57
CA SER A 568 33.69 -1.72 -2.75
C SER A 568 33.20 -1.45 -4.18
N SER A 569 32.16 -0.62 -4.34
CA SER A 569 31.78 -0.05 -5.64
C SER A 569 31.53 1.44 -5.60
N ASP A 570 31.76 2.05 -6.75
CA ASP A 570 31.41 3.41 -7.08
C ASP A 570 30.63 3.39 -8.41
N TYR A 571 29.38 3.81 -8.34
CA TYR A 571 28.48 3.94 -9.48
C TYR A 571 28.03 5.38 -9.61
N PHE A 572 28.15 5.96 -10.78
CA PHE A 572 27.52 7.25 -11.05
C PHE A 572 26.86 7.28 -12.42
N TYR A 573 25.85 8.12 -12.56
CA TYR A 573 25.30 8.47 -13.85
C TYR A 573 25.08 9.97 -13.99
N ASN A 574 25.26 10.43 -15.23
CA ASN A 574 24.85 11.75 -15.68
C ASN A 574 23.73 11.58 -16.69
N ARG A 575 22.66 12.32 -16.49
CA ARG A 575 21.48 12.27 -17.35
C ARG A 575 21.12 13.69 -17.78
N ILE A 576 21.00 13.88 -19.09
CA ILE A 576 20.64 15.15 -19.70
C ILE A 576 19.51 14.90 -20.68
N GLY A 577 18.47 15.72 -20.63
CA GLY A 577 17.36 15.57 -21.56
C GLY A 577 16.41 16.74 -21.62
N SER A 578 15.37 16.55 -22.41
CA SER A 578 14.33 17.54 -22.62
C SER A 578 12.95 16.91 -22.63
N ASN A 579 12.00 17.60 -22.02
CA ASN A 579 10.59 17.25 -22.01
C ASN A 579 9.78 18.34 -22.74
N PHE A 580 8.99 17.95 -23.73
CA PHE A 580 7.97 18.80 -24.33
C PHE A 580 6.63 18.53 -23.65
N MET A 581 6.03 19.58 -23.06
CA MET A 581 4.81 19.47 -22.26
C MET A 581 3.68 20.31 -22.87
N LEU A 582 2.48 19.75 -22.90
CA LEU A 582 1.26 20.39 -23.41
C LEU A 582 0.16 20.28 -22.36
N ASN A 583 -0.08 21.37 -21.61
CA ASN A 583 -0.94 21.39 -20.43
C ASN A 583 -2.29 22.07 -20.71
N ARG A 584 -3.25 21.34 -21.29
CA ARG A 584 -4.63 21.81 -21.43
C ARG A 584 -5.55 21.15 -20.40
N ASN A 585 -6.73 21.72 -20.18
CA ASN A 585 -7.67 21.21 -19.18
C ASN A 585 -8.16 19.78 -19.50
N GLN A 586 -8.38 19.45 -20.78
CA GLN A 586 -8.83 18.13 -21.22
C GLN A 586 -7.69 17.14 -21.49
N TYR A 587 -6.48 17.63 -21.80
CA TYR A 587 -5.33 16.77 -22.09
C TYR A 587 -4.04 17.40 -21.57
N ASN A 588 -3.28 16.59 -20.83
CA ASN A 588 -1.90 16.87 -20.45
C ASN A 588 -1.02 15.81 -21.13
N VAL A 589 -0.05 16.24 -21.91
CA VAL A 589 0.86 15.34 -22.62
C VAL A 589 2.29 15.81 -22.44
N THR A 590 3.16 14.92 -21.99
CA THR A 590 4.60 15.12 -21.85
C THR A 590 5.34 14.07 -22.67
N PHE A 591 6.20 14.51 -23.57
CA PHE A 591 7.15 13.66 -24.29
C PHE A 591 8.55 13.99 -23.79
N GLY A 592 9.25 13.01 -23.23
CA GLY A 592 10.60 13.15 -22.71
C GLY A 592 11.60 12.31 -23.48
N LEU A 593 12.79 12.85 -23.66
CA LEU A 593 13.94 12.11 -24.16
C LEU A 593 15.17 12.50 -23.33
N GLU A 594 15.77 11.52 -22.69
CA GLU A 594 16.94 11.72 -21.84
C GLU A 594 18.08 10.79 -22.31
N GLY A 595 19.28 11.34 -22.45
CA GLY A 595 20.50 10.56 -22.64
C GLY A 595 21.15 10.29 -21.29
N GLN A 596 21.52 9.04 -21.03
CA GLN A 596 22.20 8.64 -19.81
C GLN A 596 23.59 8.07 -20.11
N TYR A 597 24.59 8.62 -19.43
CA TYR A 597 25.93 8.05 -19.32
C TYR A 597 26.10 7.53 -17.89
N ALA A 598 26.38 6.25 -17.72
CA ALA A 598 26.61 5.64 -16.43
C ALA A 598 27.94 4.88 -16.40
N PHE A 599 28.63 4.93 -15.27
CA PHE A 599 29.90 4.26 -15.04
C PHE A 599 29.85 3.52 -13.72
N LEU A 600 30.24 2.24 -13.75
CA LEU A 600 30.32 1.35 -12.60
C LEU A 600 31.76 0.86 -12.46
N GLN A 601 32.35 1.10 -11.29
CA GLN A 601 33.61 0.52 -10.88
C GLN A 601 33.40 -0.27 -9.58
N GLY A 602 33.99 -1.46 -9.48
CA GLY A 602 33.99 -2.25 -8.26
C GLY A 602 35.26 -3.07 -8.10
N GLU A 603 35.62 -3.36 -6.86
CA GLU A 603 36.80 -4.13 -6.49
C GLU A 603 36.49 -5.09 -5.35
N VAL A 604 36.90 -6.34 -5.53
CA VAL A 604 36.90 -7.37 -4.50
C VAL A 604 38.27 -7.35 -3.83
N GLN A 605 38.36 -6.87 -2.59
CA GLN A 605 39.65 -6.62 -1.95
C GLN A 605 40.45 -7.92 -1.71
N ASN A 606 39.78 -9.01 -1.30
CA ASN A 606 40.43 -10.29 -1.00
C ASN A 606 41.05 -10.98 -2.22
N THR A 607 40.49 -10.77 -3.41
CA THR A 607 40.96 -11.42 -4.66
C THR A 607 41.63 -10.45 -5.64
N GLY A 608 41.51 -9.14 -5.40
CA GLY A 608 41.90 -8.09 -6.35
C GLY A 608 41.05 -8.06 -7.63
N ALA A 609 39.95 -8.81 -7.71
CA ALA A 609 39.10 -8.85 -8.89
C ALA A 609 38.40 -7.49 -9.08
N ARG A 610 38.59 -6.88 -10.25
CA ARG A 610 38.03 -5.57 -10.60
C ARG A 610 36.96 -5.71 -11.67
N VAL A 611 35.89 -4.94 -11.51
CA VAL A 611 34.83 -4.79 -12.50
C VAL A 611 34.76 -3.33 -12.90
N SER A 612 34.82 -3.05 -14.20
CA SER A 612 34.66 -1.70 -14.75
C SER A 612 33.75 -1.77 -15.96
N LYS A 613 32.64 -1.03 -15.92
CA LYS A 613 31.63 -1.02 -16.97
C LYS A 613 31.11 0.38 -17.24
N GLU A 614 30.92 0.66 -18.53
CA GLU A 614 30.35 1.89 -19.02
C GLU A 614 29.05 1.60 -19.77
N PHE A 615 28.03 2.41 -19.52
CA PHE A 615 26.73 2.29 -20.17
C PHE A 615 26.31 3.63 -20.77
N ARG A 616 25.87 3.59 -22.04
CA ARG A 616 25.29 4.73 -22.75
C ARG A 616 23.94 4.32 -23.30
N THR A 617 22.89 5.03 -22.92
CA THR A 617 21.53 4.68 -23.36
C THR A 617 20.67 5.92 -23.55
N LEU A 618 19.64 5.76 -24.39
CA LEU A 618 18.58 6.73 -24.59
C LEU A 618 17.34 6.25 -23.84
N LEU A 619 16.71 7.17 -23.13
CA LEU A 619 15.59 6.89 -22.24
C LEU A 619 14.39 7.73 -22.66
N PRO A 620 13.63 7.28 -23.69
CA PRO A 620 12.36 7.90 -24.04
C PRO A 620 11.32 7.70 -22.94
N SER A 621 10.48 8.71 -22.75
CA SER A 621 9.32 8.66 -21.86
C SER A 621 8.12 9.38 -22.46
N ILE A 622 6.92 8.90 -22.14
CA ILE A 622 5.65 9.52 -22.52
C ILE A 622 4.75 9.49 -21.29
N ASP A 623 4.23 10.64 -20.89
CA ASP A 623 3.14 10.73 -19.90
C ASP A 623 1.96 11.45 -20.55
N MET A 624 0.83 10.76 -20.66
CA MET A 624 -0.38 11.29 -21.26
C MET A 624 -1.55 11.10 -20.31
N GLN A 625 -2.22 12.19 -20.01
CA GLN A 625 -3.47 12.21 -19.27
C GLN A 625 -4.57 12.83 -20.13
N TYR A 626 -5.61 12.07 -20.41
CA TYR A 626 -6.82 12.53 -21.09
C TYR A 626 -8.01 12.52 -20.12
N ARG A 627 -8.62 13.68 -19.93
CA ARG A 627 -9.80 13.90 -19.08
C ARG A 627 -10.99 14.16 -19.99
N TYR A 628 -11.87 13.17 -20.12
CA TYR A 628 -13.12 13.35 -20.86
C TYR A 628 -14.06 14.30 -20.11
N ASN A 629 -14.14 14.14 -18.79
CA ASN A 629 -14.81 15.04 -17.84
C ASN A 629 -14.29 14.73 -16.42
N ASN A 630 -14.86 15.36 -15.40
CA ASN A 630 -14.44 15.15 -13.99
C ASN A 630 -14.68 13.71 -13.48
N SER A 631 -15.46 12.90 -14.20
CA SER A 631 -15.80 11.51 -13.85
C SER A 631 -14.99 10.45 -14.59
N LYS A 632 -14.31 10.81 -15.70
CA LYS A 632 -13.65 9.85 -16.60
C LYS A 632 -12.25 10.33 -16.99
N ARG A 633 -11.25 9.51 -16.68
CA ARG A 633 -9.84 9.79 -16.93
C ARG A 633 -9.13 8.57 -17.50
N LEU A 634 -8.32 8.81 -18.52
CA LEU A 634 -7.37 7.86 -19.08
C LEU A 634 -5.96 8.39 -18.86
N THR A 635 -5.08 7.57 -18.31
CA THR A 635 -3.66 7.87 -18.16
C THR A 635 -2.86 6.77 -18.83
N LEU A 636 -1.96 7.16 -19.72
CA LEU A 636 -0.97 6.31 -20.35
C LEU A 636 0.41 6.83 -19.94
N ARG A 637 1.24 5.95 -19.39
CA ARG A 637 2.64 6.25 -19.10
C ARG A 637 3.53 5.19 -19.72
N TYR A 638 4.51 5.64 -20.50
CA TYR A 638 5.59 4.82 -21.00
C TYR A 638 6.90 5.37 -20.46
N GLU A 639 7.72 4.50 -19.89
CA GLU A 639 9.02 4.86 -19.38
C GLU A 639 10.02 3.78 -19.76
N SER A 640 11.25 4.21 -20.00
CA SER A 640 12.39 3.33 -20.19
C SER A 640 13.41 3.56 -19.08
N SER A 641 14.07 2.48 -18.67
CA SER A 641 15.03 2.49 -17.57
C SER A 641 16.16 1.52 -17.83
N LEU A 642 17.32 1.82 -17.26
CA LEU A 642 18.50 0.97 -17.29
C LEU A 642 18.76 0.51 -15.85
N ASN A 643 18.76 -0.80 -15.63
CA ASN A 643 19.09 -1.37 -14.34
C ASN A 643 20.49 -1.97 -14.41
N GLU A 644 21.41 -1.43 -13.65
CA GLU A 644 22.76 -1.99 -13.52
C GLU A 644 22.73 -3.34 -12.80
N PRO A 645 23.66 -4.28 -13.15
CA PRO A 645 23.88 -5.45 -12.34
C PRO A 645 24.36 -5.02 -10.95
N SER A 646 23.80 -5.65 -9.92
CA SER A 646 24.29 -5.43 -8.56
C SER A 646 25.72 -5.94 -8.40
N VAL A 647 26.40 -5.39 -7.41
CA VAL A 647 27.71 -5.81 -6.93
C VAL A 647 27.80 -7.32 -6.73
N ASP A 648 26.87 -7.89 -5.94
CA ASP A 648 26.85 -9.33 -5.64
C ASP A 648 26.67 -10.17 -6.91
N GLN A 649 26.01 -9.62 -7.94
CA GLN A 649 25.85 -10.28 -9.22
C GLN A 649 27.12 -10.26 -10.07
N LEU A 650 28.02 -9.30 -9.86
CA LEU A 650 29.25 -9.14 -10.63
C LEU A 650 30.45 -9.86 -10.00
N GLN A 651 30.41 -10.10 -8.69
CA GLN A 651 31.50 -10.66 -7.92
C GLN A 651 31.78 -12.14 -8.28
N PRO A 652 32.94 -12.49 -8.89
CA PRO A 652 33.26 -13.86 -9.28
C PRO A 652 33.77 -14.72 -8.10
N VAL A 653 33.35 -14.41 -6.87
CA VAL A 653 33.73 -15.18 -5.68
C VAL A 653 32.63 -16.18 -5.40
N THR A 654 33.03 -17.39 -5.01
CA THR A 654 32.11 -18.43 -4.58
C THR A 654 31.71 -18.16 -3.15
N ASP A 655 30.44 -17.84 -2.91
CA ASP A 655 29.85 -17.78 -1.59
C ASP A 655 29.34 -19.19 -1.24
N ASN A 656 30.03 -19.86 -0.32
CA ASN A 656 29.67 -21.17 0.21
C ASN A 656 29.07 -21.11 1.63
N SER A 657 28.51 -19.97 2.05
CA SER A 657 27.93 -19.78 3.40
C SER A 657 26.87 -20.82 3.74
N ASN A 658 26.22 -21.37 2.72
CA ASN A 658 25.46 -22.59 2.79
C ASN A 658 26.11 -23.65 1.87
N PRO A 659 26.77 -24.70 2.41
CA PRO A 659 27.39 -25.75 1.61
C PRO A 659 26.45 -26.51 0.67
N LEU A 660 25.14 -26.48 0.94
CA LEU A 660 24.09 -27.06 0.09
C LEU A 660 23.60 -26.11 -1.01
N ASN A 661 23.91 -24.80 -0.92
CA ASN A 661 23.47 -23.78 -1.87
C ASN A 661 24.57 -22.72 -2.10
N ILE A 662 25.44 -23.01 -3.05
CA ILE A 662 26.59 -22.21 -3.44
C ILE A 662 26.16 -21.11 -4.41
N TYR A 663 26.63 -19.88 -4.23
CA TYR A 663 26.40 -18.78 -5.16
C TYR A 663 27.71 -18.30 -5.78
N VAL A 664 27.72 -18.07 -7.08
CA VAL A 664 28.88 -17.54 -7.80
C VAL A 664 28.41 -16.40 -8.69
N GLY A 665 28.93 -15.19 -8.52
CA GLY A 665 28.58 -14.06 -9.39
C GLY A 665 29.22 -14.17 -10.77
N ASN A 666 28.87 -13.24 -11.66
CA ASN A 666 29.25 -13.24 -13.06
C ASN A 666 29.73 -11.84 -13.51
N PRO A 667 31.05 -11.65 -13.70
CA PRO A 667 31.60 -10.35 -14.08
C PRO A 667 31.22 -9.94 -15.50
N ASN A 668 30.63 -10.83 -16.31
CA ASN A 668 30.25 -10.55 -17.69
C ASN A 668 28.82 -9.99 -17.85
N LEU A 669 28.07 -9.76 -16.76
CA LEU A 669 26.68 -9.33 -16.85
C LEU A 669 26.50 -7.96 -17.52
N ARG A 670 25.56 -7.86 -18.46
CA ARG A 670 25.13 -6.58 -19.04
C ARG A 670 23.99 -6.00 -18.23
N ALA A 671 23.85 -4.67 -18.27
CA ALA A 671 22.72 -3.97 -17.68
C ALA A 671 21.41 -4.37 -18.36
N GLU A 672 20.34 -4.46 -17.58
CA GLU A 672 19.00 -4.73 -18.07
C GLU A 672 18.41 -3.44 -18.66
N TYR A 673 17.77 -3.56 -19.82
CA TYR A 673 17.05 -2.43 -20.42
C TYR A 673 15.55 -2.72 -20.38
N ALA A 674 14.84 -1.96 -19.53
CA ALA A 674 13.44 -2.20 -19.24
C ALA A 674 12.54 -1.12 -19.84
N HIS A 675 11.47 -1.57 -20.48
CA HIS A 675 10.37 -0.75 -20.99
C HIS A 675 9.11 -1.05 -20.19
N SER A 676 8.54 -0.02 -19.56
CA SER A 676 7.33 -0.13 -18.75
C SER A 676 6.23 0.71 -19.40
N VAL A 677 5.15 0.07 -19.82
CA VAL A 677 3.92 0.72 -20.27
C VAL A 677 2.87 0.50 -19.21
N SER A 678 2.27 1.57 -18.70
CA SER A 678 1.13 1.51 -17.81
C SER A 678 -0.05 2.28 -18.39
N LEU A 679 -1.21 1.64 -18.34
CA LEU A 679 -2.49 2.18 -18.76
C LEU A 679 -3.42 2.15 -17.56
N ARG A 680 -3.99 3.31 -17.23
CA ARG A 680 -4.98 3.45 -16.17
C ARG A 680 -6.22 4.11 -16.73
N TYR A 681 -7.35 3.44 -16.61
CA TYR A 681 -8.65 4.00 -16.90
C TYR A 681 -9.49 4.07 -15.64
N MET A 682 -10.07 5.22 -15.41
CA MET A 682 -10.92 5.51 -14.28
C MET A 682 -12.22 6.10 -14.79
N ALA A 683 -13.33 5.50 -14.39
CA ALA A 683 -14.68 6.03 -14.59
C ALA A 683 -15.45 5.91 -13.27
N TYR A 684 -15.81 7.03 -12.66
CA TYR A 684 -16.57 7.07 -11.42
C TYR A 684 -17.78 7.98 -11.55
N SER A 685 -18.97 7.42 -11.41
CA SER A 685 -20.21 8.17 -11.34
C SER A 685 -20.70 8.23 -9.90
N GLN A 686 -20.60 9.42 -9.33
CA GLN A 686 -21.09 9.75 -8.00
C GLN A 686 -22.61 9.64 -7.84
N PHE A 687 -23.39 9.75 -8.92
CA PHE A 687 -24.87 9.78 -8.86
C PHE A 687 -25.51 8.41 -8.70
N ASN A 688 -24.96 7.43 -9.40
CA ASN A 688 -25.39 6.04 -9.32
C ASN A 688 -24.35 5.19 -8.56
N PHE A 689 -23.42 5.82 -7.83
CA PHE A 689 -22.30 5.21 -7.09
C PHE A 689 -21.61 4.07 -7.86
N THR A 690 -21.51 4.23 -9.17
CA THR A 690 -20.91 3.22 -10.05
C THR A 690 -19.46 3.59 -10.30
N SER A 691 -18.58 2.62 -10.12
CA SER A 691 -17.16 2.84 -10.32
C SER A 691 -16.56 1.75 -11.18
N PHE A 692 -15.74 2.12 -12.13
CA PHE A 692 -14.99 1.23 -13.00
C PHE A 692 -13.55 1.71 -13.06
N PHE A 693 -12.65 0.88 -12.57
CA PHE A 693 -11.22 1.12 -12.57
C PHE A 693 -10.55 -0.04 -13.31
N ALA A 694 -9.71 0.29 -14.27
CA ALA A 694 -8.88 -0.66 -14.95
C ALA A 694 -7.44 -0.16 -14.93
N TYR A 695 -6.53 -1.04 -14.57
CA TYR A 695 -5.10 -0.80 -14.60
C TYR A 695 -4.43 -1.97 -15.30
N LEU A 696 -3.49 -1.66 -16.17
CA LEU A 696 -2.64 -2.62 -16.85
C LEU A 696 -1.23 -2.06 -16.86
N GLN A 697 -0.24 -2.85 -16.47
CA GLN A 697 1.17 -2.54 -16.60
C GLN A 697 1.86 -3.72 -17.27
N ALA A 698 2.60 -3.44 -18.35
CA ALA A 698 3.45 -4.39 -19.02
C ALA A 698 4.89 -3.89 -18.93
N THR A 699 5.76 -4.73 -18.37
CA THR A 699 7.20 -4.49 -18.31
C THR A 699 7.91 -5.53 -19.14
N TYR A 700 8.57 -5.08 -20.20
CA TYR A 700 9.44 -5.89 -21.02
C TYR A 700 10.89 -5.54 -20.68
N THR A 701 11.70 -6.53 -20.35
CA THR A 701 13.10 -6.34 -19.97
C THR A 701 14.00 -7.10 -20.92
N GLY A 702 14.80 -6.39 -21.69
CA GLY A 702 15.87 -6.98 -22.50
C GLY A 702 17.15 -7.19 -21.69
N ASN A 703 17.93 -8.20 -22.07
CA ASN A 703 19.14 -8.62 -21.33
C ASN A 703 18.85 -8.91 -19.84
N LYS A 704 17.68 -9.46 -19.52
CA LYS A 704 17.27 -9.74 -18.14
C LYS A 704 18.32 -10.59 -17.44
N ILE A 705 18.72 -10.22 -16.22
CA ILE A 705 19.59 -11.03 -15.38
C ILE A 705 18.70 -12.07 -14.69
N THR A 706 18.89 -13.35 -14.97
CA THR A 706 18.23 -14.48 -14.31
C THR A 706 19.26 -15.36 -13.61
N ASN A 707 18.80 -16.29 -12.77
CA ASN A 707 19.67 -17.25 -12.12
C ASN A 707 19.69 -18.56 -12.92
N SER A 708 20.88 -19.06 -13.20
CA SER A 708 21.11 -20.44 -13.63
C SER A 708 21.40 -21.28 -12.40
N VAL A 709 20.72 -22.42 -12.24
CA VAL A 709 20.90 -23.35 -11.11
C VAL A 709 21.41 -24.67 -11.65
N THR A 710 22.51 -25.17 -11.09
CA THR A 710 23.03 -26.51 -11.37
C THR A 710 22.99 -27.32 -10.08
N VAL A 711 22.47 -28.54 -10.12
CA VAL A 711 22.38 -29.45 -8.97
C VAL A 711 23.29 -30.65 -9.21
N ASP A 712 24.22 -30.91 -8.30
CA ASP A 712 25.12 -32.05 -8.40
C ASP A 712 24.54 -33.35 -7.80
N GLU A 713 25.30 -34.44 -7.84
CA GLU A 713 24.91 -35.77 -7.33
C GLU A 713 24.69 -35.80 -5.80
N LEU A 714 25.23 -34.83 -5.08
CA LEU A 714 25.04 -34.65 -3.63
C LEU A 714 23.90 -33.66 -3.33
N LEU A 715 23.09 -33.32 -4.33
CA LEU A 715 22.02 -32.32 -4.29
C LEU A 715 22.49 -30.90 -3.88
N ARG A 716 23.78 -30.59 -4.02
CA ARG A 716 24.29 -29.25 -3.80
C ARG A 716 23.92 -28.37 -4.98
N GLN A 717 23.28 -27.24 -4.70
CA GLN A 717 22.84 -26.30 -5.72
C GLN A 717 23.92 -25.23 -5.93
N THR A 718 24.36 -25.04 -7.16
CA THR A 718 25.21 -23.90 -7.55
C THR A 718 24.39 -22.92 -8.36
N THR A 719 24.25 -21.69 -7.88
CA THR A 719 23.51 -20.64 -8.57
C THR A 719 24.44 -19.57 -9.13
N ARG A 720 24.26 -19.24 -10.40
CA ARG A 720 25.02 -18.20 -11.09
C ARG A 720 24.11 -17.24 -11.88
N PRO A 721 24.28 -15.91 -11.76
CA PRO A 721 23.48 -14.98 -12.54
C PRO A 721 23.97 -14.94 -14.00
N VAL A 722 23.02 -14.95 -14.94
CA VAL A 722 23.25 -14.92 -16.40
C VAL A 722 22.28 -13.96 -17.07
N ASN A 723 22.67 -13.32 -18.18
CA ASN A 723 21.73 -12.56 -18.99
C ASN A 723 20.94 -13.50 -19.91
N VAL A 724 19.62 -13.34 -19.95
CA VAL A 724 18.71 -13.93 -20.95
C VAL A 724 18.15 -12.85 -21.86
N ASP A 725 17.66 -13.26 -23.03
CA ASP A 725 17.24 -12.34 -24.09
C ASP A 725 16.12 -11.40 -23.63
N ASN A 726 15.12 -11.95 -22.95
CA ASN A 726 13.94 -11.20 -22.55
C ASN A 726 13.22 -11.77 -21.32
N ASP A 727 12.43 -10.90 -20.69
CA ASP A 727 11.45 -11.21 -19.67
C ASP A 727 10.24 -10.29 -19.87
N LEU A 728 9.04 -10.82 -19.69
CA LEU A 728 7.79 -10.07 -19.81
C LEU A 728 6.95 -10.31 -18.56
N ASN A 729 6.65 -9.22 -17.86
CA ASN A 729 5.73 -9.23 -16.73
C ASN A 729 4.56 -8.30 -17.04
N VAL A 730 3.35 -8.84 -17.04
CA VAL A 730 2.10 -8.10 -17.23
C VAL A 730 1.27 -8.23 -15.96
N THR A 731 0.98 -7.11 -15.31
CA THR A 731 0.10 -7.06 -14.15
C THR A 731 -1.09 -6.16 -14.46
N GLY A 732 -2.25 -6.49 -13.90
CA GLY A 732 -3.42 -5.65 -14.08
C GLY A 732 -4.49 -5.93 -13.07
N TYR A 733 -5.40 -4.99 -12.93
CA TYR A 733 -6.62 -5.21 -12.18
C TYR A 733 -7.79 -4.50 -12.83
N VAL A 734 -8.98 -5.07 -12.60
CA VAL A 734 -10.25 -4.44 -12.92
C VAL A 734 -11.08 -4.43 -11.64
N THR A 735 -11.62 -3.27 -11.27
CA THR A 735 -12.57 -3.14 -10.17
C THR A 735 -13.83 -2.49 -10.73
N TYR A 736 -14.96 -3.15 -10.55
CA TYR A 736 -16.27 -2.66 -10.93
C TYR A 736 -17.21 -2.74 -9.74
N SER A 737 -17.81 -1.62 -9.37
CA SER A 737 -18.73 -1.53 -8.24
C SER A 737 -20.01 -0.88 -8.71
N HIS A 738 -21.17 -1.50 -8.45
CA HIS A 738 -22.46 -1.01 -8.92
C HIS A 738 -23.61 -1.28 -7.92
N PRO A 739 -24.42 -0.27 -7.57
CA PRO A 739 -25.67 -0.43 -6.83
C PRO A 739 -26.72 -1.24 -7.57
N LEU A 740 -27.03 -2.43 -7.06
CA LEU A 740 -28.16 -3.26 -7.45
C LEU A 740 -29.42 -2.80 -6.70
N LYS A 741 -30.07 -1.75 -7.23
CA LYS A 741 -31.24 -1.11 -6.59
C LYS A 741 -32.39 -2.08 -6.29
N PHE A 742 -32.62 -3.09 -7.13
CA PHE A 742 -33.70 -4.07 -6.98
C PHE A 742 -33.55 -4.94 -5.72
N MET A 743 -32.31 -5.20 -5.30
CA MET A 743 -31.99 -5.96 -4.09
C MET A 743 -31.52 -5.07 -2.92
N LYS A 744 -31.52 -3.75 -3.10
CA LYS A 744 -30.96 -2.78 -2.12
C LYS A 744 -29.51 -3.14 -1.71
N ALA A 745 -28.74 -3.72 -2.64
CA ALA A 745 -27.35 -4.15 -2.44
C ALA A 745 -26.42 -3.44 -3.43
N LYS A 746 -25.12 -3.43 -3.16
CA LYS A 746 -24.06 -2.98 -4.06
C LYS A 746 -23.19 -4.18 -4.37
N ALA A 747 -23.04 -4.47 -5.66
CA ALA A 747 -22.15 -5.51 -6.13
C ALA A 747 -20.77 -4.94 -6.36
N ASN A 748 -19.75 -5.63 -5.86
CA ASN A 748 -18.35 -5.33 -6.08
C ASN A 748 -17.72 -6.53 -6.80
N LEU A 749 -17.10 -6.26 -7.94
CA LEU A 749 -16.34 -7.21 -8.74
C LEU A 749 -14.90 -6.71 -8.81
N ARG A 750 -13.96 -7.54 -8.37
CA ARG A 750 -12.52 -7.24 -8.46
C ARG A 750 -11.82 -8.41 -9.16
N SER A 751 -10.99 -8.10 -10.14
CA SER A 751 -10.11 -9.06 -10.82
C SER A 751 -8.68 -8.55 -10.69
N ASN A 752 -7.76 -9.38 -10.22
CA ASN A 752 -6.32 -9.14 -10.28
C ASN A 752 -5.74 -10.19 -11.25
N LEU A 753 -4.91 -9.74 -12.17
CA LEU A 753 -4.30 -10.55 -13.21
C LEU A 753 -2.79 -10.33 -13.18
N MET A 754 -2.04 -11.43 -13.21
CA MET A 754 -0.60 -11.40 -13.38
C MET A 754 -0.23 -12.48 -14.39
N TYR A 755 0.53 -12.10 -15.40
CA TYR A 755 1.14 -12.98 -16.37
C TYR A 755 2.63 -12.70 -16.41
N GLY A 756 3.44 -13.71 -16.11
CA GLY A 756 4.89 -13.66 -16.23
C GLY A 756 5.37 -14.64 -17.29
N LYS A 757 6.28 -14.19 -18.15
CA LYS A 757 7.07 -15.05 -19.03
C LYS A 757 8.54 -14.78 -18.77
N SER A 758 9.23 -15.80 -18.30
CA SER A 758 10.65 -15.72 -17.93
C SER A 758 11.42 -16.90 -18.50
N ILE A 759 12.68 -16.65 -18.86
CA ILE A 759 13.63 -17.68 -19.27
C ILE A 759 14.49 -18.05 -18.06
N GLN A 760 14.69 -19.34 -17.84
CA GLN A 760 15.51 -19.87 -16.75
C GLN A 760 16.41 -21.00 -17.24
N TYR A 761 17.47 -21.27 -16.47
CA TYR A 761 18.38 -22.38 -16.73
C TYR A 761 18.41 -23.30 -15.52
N ILE A 762 18.14 -24.58 -15.74
CA ILE A 762 18.28 -25.63 -14.72
C ILE A 762 19.20 -26.69 -15.31
N ASN A 763 20.32 -26.98 -14.64
CA ASN A 763 21.34 -27.92 -15.09
C ASN A 763 21.90 -27.66 -16.51
N GLY A 764 21.87 -26.39 -16.94
CA GLY A 764 22.31 -25.98 -18.27
C GLY A 764 21.21 -26.03 -19.33
N ASP A 765 20.05 -26.63 -19.04
CA ASP A 765 18.90 -26.65 -19.94
C ASP A 765 18.06 -25.38 -19.79
N GLN A 766 17.77 -24.74 -20.92
CA GLN A 766 16.90 -23.57 -20.96
C GLN A 766 15.43 -23.99 -20.89
N ASP A 767 14.67 -23.37 -19.98
CA ASP A 767 13.23 -23.54 -19.90
C ASP A 767 12.50 -22.18 -19.96
N ASN A 768 11.34 -22.18 -20.60
CA ASN A 768 10.46 -21.03 -20.67
C ASN A 768 9.32 -21.23 -19.67
N LEU A 769 9.37 -20.46 -18.58
CA LEU A 769 8.32 -20.47 -17.57
C LEU A 769 7.24 -19.44 -17.93
N GLN A 770 5.99 -19.91 -18.00
CA GLN A 770 4.81 -19.06 -18.08
C GLN A 770 3.98 -19.19 -16.81
N ARG A 771 3.73 -18.07 -16.13
CA ARG A 771 3.00 -18.04 -14.86
C ARG A 771 1.77 -17.16 -14.96
N PHE A 772 0.62 -17.67 -14.52
CA PHE A 772 -0.63 -16.93 -14.37
C PHE A 772 -1.06 -16.92 -12.91
N VAL A 773 -1.07 -15.76 -12.28
CA VAL A 773 -1.59 -15.58 -10.91
C VAL A 773 -2.81 -14.67 -10.98
N ASN A 774 -3.99 -15.26 -10.86
CA ASN A 774 -5.26 -14.55 -11.04
C ASN A 774 -6.10 -14.62 -9.77
N ALA A 775 -6.72 -13.52 -9.38
CA ALA A 775 -7.64 -13.50 -8.25
C ALA A 775 -8.92 -12.74 -8.60
N TYR A 776 -10.07 -13.40 -8.43
CA TYR A 776 -11.40 -12.86 -8.70
C TYR A 776 -12.17 -12.76 -7.38
N THR A 777 -12.70 -11.59 -7.07
CA THR A 777 -13.55 -11.35 -5.90
C THR A 777 -14.89 -10.83 -6.36
N VAL A 778 -15.96 -11.46 -5.86
CA VAL A 778 -17.34 -11.00 -6.03
C VAL A 778 -17.92 -10.83 -4.64
N SER A 779 -18.39 -9.63 -4.31
CA SER A 779 -19.10 -9.38 -3.05
C SER A 779 -20.37 -8.57 -3.25
N LEU A 780 -21.29 -8.74 -2.32
CA LEU A 780 -22.51 -7.97 -2.18
C LEU A 780 -22.51 -7.32 -0.81
N GLU A 781 -22.64 -6.00 -0.79
CA GLU A 781 -22.82 -5.22 0.43
C GLU A 781 -24.18 -4.54 0.43
N ASN A 782 -24.76 -4.24 1.60
CA ASN A 782 -26.04 -3.53 1.66
C ASN A 782 -25.88 -2.03 1.32
N LEU A 783 -26.82 -1.47 0.53
CA LEU A 783 -26.74 -0.05 0.10
C LEU A 783 -26.96 0.96 1.22
N LYS A 784 -27.85 0.66 2.17
CA LYS A 784 -28.21 1.56 3.27
C LYS A 784 -27.35 1.27 4.49
N LYS A 785 -26.13 1.83 4.52
CA LYS A 785 -25.24 1.80 5.69
C LYS A 785 -25.81 2.65 6.82
N GLY A 786 -25.77 2.15 8.05
CA GLY A 786 -26.34 2.86 9.21
C GLY A 786 -26.61 1.96 10.41
N LYS A 787 -27.81 1.38 10.47
CA LYS A 787 -28.20 0.43 11.54
C LYS A 787 -27.69 -0.98 11.30
N LEU A 788 -27.54 -1.37 10.04
CA LEU A 788 -27.08 -2.67 9.59
C LEU A 788 -26.02 -2.41 8.51
N ASN A 789 -24.86 -3.02 8.66
CA ASN A 789 -23.84 -3.10 7.63
C ASN A 789 -23.54 -4.58 7.44
N THR A 790 -23.59 -5.06 6.22
CA THR A 790 -23.29 -6.45 5.91
C THR A 790 -22.66 -6.55 4.53
N GLU A 791 -21.65 -7.40 4.45
CA GLU A 791 -20.99 -7.76 3.20
C GLU A 791 -20.80 -9.27 3.17
N ALA A 792 -21.11 -9.88 2.03
CA ALA A 792 -20.84 -11.29 1.79
C ALA A 792 -20.19 -11.46 0.42
N GLY A 793 -19.20 -12.34 0.32
CA GLY A 793 -18.51 -12.52 -0.95
C GLY A 793 -17.70 -13.79 -1.05
N VAL A 794 -17.16 -13.98 -2.24
CA VAL A 794 -16.27 -15.08 -2.61
C VAL A 794 -15.05 -14.50 -3.30
N ARG A 795 -13.88 -14.98 -2.90
CA ARG A 795 -12.61 -14.74 -3.57
C ARG A 795 -12.02 -16.06 -4.05
N LEU A 796 -11.80 -16.16 -5.35
CA LEU A 796 -11.11 -17.28 -6.00
C LEU A 796 -9.72 -16.80 -6.38
N SER A 797 -8.67 -17.54 -6.03
CA SER A 797 -7.28 -17.20 -6.35
C SER A 797 -6.61 -18.42 -6.96
N GLN A 798 -6.16 -18.29 -8.20
CA GLN A 798 -5.57 -19.36 -8.98
C GLN A 798 -4.12 -19.01 -9.33
N ASN A 799 -3.22 -19.98 -9.15
CA ASN A 799 -1.83 -19.90 -9.60
C ASN A 799 -1.58 -21.07 -10.56
N LEU A 800 -1.21 -20.75 -11.80
CA LEU A 800 -0.84 -21.70 -12.83
C LEU A 800 0.59 -21.42 -13.26
N SER A 801 1.44 -22.45 -13.26
CA SER A 801 2.80 -22.38 -13.79
C SER A 801 2.95 -23.45 -14.87
N PHE A 802 3.44 -23.05 -16.03
CA PHE A 802 3.71 -23.93 -17.17
C PHE A 802 5.18 -23.86 -17.55
N TYR A 803 5.81 -25.03 -17.64
CA TYR A 803 7.20 -25.24 -18.02
C TYR A 803 7.21 -25.91 -19.39
N GLU A 804 7.94 -25.33 -20.35
CA GLU A 804 7.94 -25.80 -21.74
C GLU A 804 8.82 -27.04 -21.91
N ALA A 805 10.00 -27.04 -21.30
CA ALA A 805 10.93 -28.17 -21.35
C ALA A 805 10.54 -29.27 -20.36
N ASN A 806 10.10 -28.90 -19.14
CA ASN A 806 9.83 -29.85 -18.07
C ASN A 806 8.36 -29.85 -17.63
N THR A 807 7.48 -30.41 -18.46
CA THR A 807 6.02 -30.41 -18.19
C THR A 807 5.60 -31.08 -16.87
N ASN A 808 6.44 -31.95 -16.30
CA ASN A 808 6.24 -32.53 -14.97
C ASN A 808 6.23 -31.46 -13.84
N PHE A 809 6.80 -30.28 -14.08
CA PHE A 809 6.81 -29.17 -13.11
C PHE A 809 5.58 -28.26 -13.24
N ASN A 810 4.64 -28.58 -14.14
CA ASN A 810 3.41 -27.81 -14.28
C ASN A 810 2.60 -27.85 -12.98
N GLN A 811 2.13 -26.69 -12.54
CA GLN A 811 1.45 -26.54 -11.25
C GLN A 811 0.12 -25.82 -11.42
N ASN A 812 -0.87 -26.23 -10.60
CA ASN A 812 -2.19 -25.60 -10.53
C ASN A 812 -2.72 -25.60 -9.09
N PHE A 813 -2.79 -24.41 -8.52
CA PHE A 813 -3.34 -24.20 -7.17
C PHE A 813 -4.58 -23.32 -7.24
N LEU A 814 -5.61 -23.69 -6.50
CA LEU A 814 -6.82 -22.90 -6.33
C LEU A 814 -7.10 -22.71 -4.84
N THR A 815 -7.15 -21.45 -4.41
CA THR A 815 -7.62 -21.05 -3.09
C THR A 815 -8.97 -20.37 -3.22
N SER A 816 -9.96 -20.83 -2.46
CA SER A 816 -11.30 -20.24 -2.44
C SER A 816 -11.63 -19.75 -1.04
N ARG A 817 -11.86 -18.44 -0.87
CA ARG A 817 -12.28 -17.81 0.39
C ARG A 817 -13.72 -17.33 0.26
N TYR A 818 -14.59 -17.81 1.14
CA TYR A 818 -15.95 -17.32 1.33
C TYR A 818 -15.95 -16.47 2.59
N PHE A 819 -16.60 -15.33 2.58
CA PHE A 819 -16.62 -14.44 3.75
C PHE A 819 -17.97 -13.75 3.92
N VAL A 820 -18.30 -13.46 5.16
CA VAL A 820 -19.48 -12.71 5.59
C VAL A 820 -19.10 -11.83 6.78
N ASP A 821 -19.27 -10.53 6.63
CA ASP A 821 -19.24 -9.56 7.73
C ASP A 821 -20.67 -9.05 7.99
N PHE A 822 -21.00 -8.92 9.27
CA PHE A 822 -22.29 -8.42 9.75
C PHE A 822 -22.08 -7.53 10.97
N ASP A 823 -22.54 -6.30 10.92
CA ASP A 823 -22.51 -5.28 11.97
C ASP A 823 -23.90 -4.66 12.14
N VAL A 824 -24.43 -4.66 13.36
CA VAL A 824 -25.75 -4.10 13.69
C VAL A 824 -25.71 -3.24 14.94
N ASP A 825 -26.34 -2.07 14.87
CA ASP A 825 -26.53 -1.17 16.02
C ASP A 825 -27.95 -1.31 16.58
N ILE A 826 -28.04 -1.68 17.86
CA ILE A 826 -29.28 -1.89 18.60
C ILE A 826 -29.49 -0.72 19.57
N LYS A 827 -30.65 -0.05 19.47
CA LYS A 827 -31.05 1.07 20.36
C LYS A 827 -29.99 2.19 20.48
N LYS A 828 -29.17 2.43 19.45
CA LYS A 828 -28.07 3.43 19.36
C LYS A 828 -26.92 3.27 20.37
N THR A 829 -27.06 2.41 21.38
CA THR A 829 -26.11 2.24 22.49
C THR A 829 -25.40 0.91 22.44
N TRP A 830 -25.99 -0.11 21.82
CA TRP A 830 -25.40 -1.42 21.66
C TRP A 830 -24.97 -1.64 20.22
N THR A 831 -23.83 -2.27 20.02
CA THR A 831 -23.33 -2.72 18.71
C THR A 831 -23.01 -4.20 18.82
N PHE A 832 -23.41 -4.97 17.81
CA PHE A 832 -23.05 -6.37 17.65
C PHE A 832 -22.42 -6.56 16.28
N ASN A 833 -21.27 -7.23 16.22
CA ASN A 833 -20.62 -7.58 14.98
C ASN A 833 -20.17 -9.04 14.99
N THR A 834 -20.20 -9.66 13.82
CA THR A 834 -19.69 -10.99 13.56
C THR A 834 -19.04 -11.03 12.18
N ASP A 835 -17.84 -11.60 12.12
CA ASP A 835 -17.06 -11.84 10.91
C ASP A 835 -16.80 -13.34 10.79
N PHE A 836 -17.20 -13.93 9.67
CA PHE A 836 -16.99 -15.33 9.36
C PHE A 836 -16.30 -15.46 8.02
N SER A 837 -15.21 -16.23 7.98
CA SER A 837 -14.55 -16.59 6.74
C SER A 837 -14.23 -18.07 6.68
N PHE A 838 -14.31 -18.63 5.48
CA PHE A 838 -14.11 -20.04 5.20
C PHE A 838 -13.19 -20.16 3.99
N THR A 839 -11.95 -20.58 4.23
CA THR A 839 -10.93 -20.71 3.18
C THR A 839 -10.66 -22.18 2.88
N VAL A 840 -10.67 -22.54 1.60
CA VAL A 840 -10.37 -23.88 1.09
C VAL A 840 -9.12 -23.80 0.22
N TYR A 841 -8.11 -24.58 0.57
CA TYR A 841 -6.88 -24.76 -0.20
C TYR A 841 -6.96 -26.07 -0.98
N SER A 842 -6.89 -25.97 -2.32
CA SER A 842 -6.93 -27.13 -3.22
C SER A 842 -5.77 -27.10 -4.21
N GLY A 843 -5.20 -28.27 -4.50
CA GLY A 843 -4.11 -28.45 -5.46
C GLY A 843 -3.68 -29.91 -5.53
N GLU A 844 -3.36 -30.39 -6.74
CA GLU A 844 -3.03 -31.80 -7.02
C GLU A 844 -1.67 -32.23 -6.44
N ALA A 845 -0.75 -31.29 -6.21
CA ALA A 845 0.59 -31.54 -5.67
C ALA A 845 0.65 -31.65 -4.12
N PHE A 846 -0.49 -31.70 -3.43
CA PHE A 846 -0.53 -31.76 -1.96
C PHE A 846 -1.38 -32.92 -1.47
N VAL A 847 -0.93 -33.57 -0.38
CA VAL A 847 -1.51 -34.81 0.17
C VAL A 847 -3.00 -34.69 0.55
N SER A 848 -3.49 -33.48 0.89
CA SER A 848 -4.92 -33.26 1.19
C SER A 848 -5.38 -31.81 0.98
N ASN A 849 -6.69 -31.62 0.76
CA ASN A 849 -7.32 -30.29 0.80
C ASN A 849 -7.42 -29.80 2.25
N GLN A 850 -7.00 -28.57 2.51
CA GLN A 850 -7.07 -27.96 3.84
C GLN A 850 -8.22 -26.95 3.91
N VAL A 851 -8.91 -26.92 5.05
CA VAL A 851 -10.09 -26.09 5.28
C VAL A 851 -9.91 -25.27 6.56
N LEU A 852 -10.04 -23.95 6.44
CA LEU A 852 -9.78 -22.99 7.51
C LEU A 852 -11.00 -22.09 7.77
N PRO A 853 -11.90 -22.48 8.70
CA PRO A 853 -12.99 -21.62 9.16
C PRO A 853 -12.53 -20.69 10.29
N ILE A 854 -12.67 -19.38 10.10
CA ILE A 854 -12.36 -18.37 11.10
C ILE A 854 -13.65 -17.61 11.44
N TRP A 855 -13.99 -17.55 12.73
CA TRP A 855 -15.16 -16.84 13.24
C TRP A 855 -14.77 -15.89 14.37
N LYS A 856 -15.12 -14.62 14.22
CA LYS A 856 -14.93 -13.57 15.23
C LYS A 856 -16.27 -12.93 15.53
N ALA A 857 -16.52 -12.55 16.77
CA ALA A 857 -17.69 -11.77 17.13
C ALA A 857 -17.42 -10.83 18.30
N TYR A 858 -18.15 -9.72 18.37
CA TYR A 858 -18.13 -8.86 19.55
C TYR A 858 -19.47 -8.19 19.83
N VAL A 859 -19.67 -7.82 21.09
CA VAL A 859 -20.73 -6.92 21.55
C VAL A 859 -20.11 -5.73 22.25
N ALA A 860 -20.59 -4.53 21.96
CA ALA A 860 -20.14 -3.30 22.59
C ALA A 860 -21.32 -2.50 23.13
N LYS A 861 -21.13 -1.83 24.26
CA LYS A 861 -22.10 -0.92 24.88
C LYS A 861 -21.47 0.45 25.10
N ARG A 862 -22.10 1.48 24.56
CA ARG A 862 -21.76 2.89 24.80
C ARG A 862 -22.57 3.44 25.96
N PHE A 863 -21.92 4.25 26.79
CA PHE A 863 -22.47 4.89 27.98
C PHE A 863 -21.73 6.20 28.28
N LEU A 864 -22.21 6.95 29.29
CA LEU A 864 -21.82 8.33 29.61
C LEU A 864 -22.39 9.40 28.66
N LYS A 865 -22.37 10.65 29.12
CA LYS A 865 -22.85 11.80 28.35
C LYS A 865 -22.04 11.94 27.06
N GLU A 866 -22.74 12.04 25.93
CA GLU A 866 -22.15 12.08 24.58
C GLU A 866 -21.37 10.81 24.19
N ASP A 867 -21.78 9.66 24.71
CA ASP A 867 -21.24 8.33 24.37
C ASP A 867 -19.73 8.21 24.62
N ARG A 868 -19.18 8.94 25.60
CA ARG A 868 -17.73 9.02 25.85
C ARG A 868 -17.12 7.73 26.40
N GLY A 869 -17.92 6.81 26.93
CA GLY A 869 -17.47 5.50 27.41
C GLY A 869 -17.99 4.38 26.51
N GLU A 870 -17.15 3.41 26.19
CA GLU A 870 -17.54 2.19 25.49
C GLU A 870 -16.93 0.97 26.16
N LEU A 871 -17.74 -0.05 26.44
CA LEU A 871 -17.29 -1.34 26.95
C LEU A 871 -17.55 -2.39 25.86
N LYS A 872 -16.50 -3.10 25.44
CA LYS A 872 -16.53 -4.10 24.36
C LYS A 872 -16.14 -5.47 24.92
N PHE A 873 -16.90 -6.49 24.55
CA PHE A 873 -16.59 -7.89 24.76
C PHE A 873 -16.45 -8.58 23.40
N ALA A 874 -15.27 -9.12 23.09
CA ALA A 874 -14.98 -9.77 21.83
C ALA A 874 -14.49 -11.21 22.05
N VAL A 875 -14.85 -12.11 21.14
CA VAL A 875 -14.28 -13.46 21.06
C VAL A 875 -13.70 -13.64 19.67
N ILE A 876 -12.41 -13.96 19.64
CA ILE A 876 -11.64 -14.17 18.41
C ILE A 876 -11.40 -15.66 18.23
N ASP A 877 -11.52 -16.13 16.99
CA ASP A 877 -11.39 -17.55 16.61
C ASP A 877 -12.30 -18.47 17.46
N ILE A 878 -13.61 -18.22 17.43
CA ILE A 878 -14.63 -18.95 18.21
C ILE A 878 -14.54 -20.47 17.99
N LEU A 879 -14.19 -20.88 16.76
CA LEU A 879 -14.07 -22.28 16.35
C LEU A 879 -12.74 -22.93 16.72
N ASN A 880 -11.74 -22.14 17.16
CA ASN A 880 -10.39 -22.59 17.50
C ASN A 880 -9.73 -23.38 16.37
N ARG A 881 -9.76 -22.82 15.16
CA ARG A 881 -9.24 -23.47 13.93
C ARG A 881 -8.21 -22.62 13.21
N ASN A 882 -7.77 -21.51 13.76
CA ASN A 882 -6.79 -20.65 13.13
C ASN A 882 -5.39 -21.32 13.12
N ASN A 883 -5.07 -22.01 12.02
CA ASN A 883 -3.72 -22.46 11.67
C ASN A 883 -3.28 -21.64 10.45
N GLY A 884 -2.14 -20.95 10.53
CA GLY A 884 -1.61 -20.22 9.38
C GLY A 884 -1.13 -21.21 8.33
N ILE A 885 -1.77 -21.26 7.16
CA ILE A 885 -1.37 -22.14 6.05
C ILE A 885 -1.07 -21.30 4.82
N SER A 886 0.12 -21.51 4.25
CA SER A 886 0.54 -20.92 2.99
C SER A 886 1.02 -22.04 2.07
N ARG A 887 0.58 -22.02 0.81
CA ARG A 887 1.07 -22.94 -0.22
C ARG A 887 1.70 -22.11 -1.33
N ASN A 888 2.97 -22.36 -1.57
CA ASN A 888 3.76 -21.63 -2.55
C ASN A 888 4.39 -22.60 -3.54
N SER A 889 4.79 -22.05 -4.66
CA SER A 889 5.61 -22.78 -5.61
C SER A 889 6.63 -21.85 -6.25
N ASP A 890 7.78 -22.41 -6.53
CA ASP A 890 8.91 -21.75 -7.16
C ASP A 890 9.40 -22.59 -8.35
N VAL A 891 10.51 -22.17 -8.94
CA VAL A 891 11.07 -22.70 -10.20
C VAL A 891 11.23 -24.23 -10.18
N ASN A 892 11.61 -24.82 -9.04
CA ASN A 892 11.93 -26.23 -8.93
C ASN A 892 11.36 -26.86 -7.65
N TYR A 893 10.36 -26.26 -7.01
CA TYR A 893 9.70 -26.88 -5.86
C TYR A 893 8.28 -26.39 -5.65
N VAL A 894 7.51 -27.19 -4.91
CA VAL A 894 6.21 -26.86 -4.33
C VAL A 894 6.32 -27.03 -2.82
N GLU A 895 5.77 -26.10 -2.04
CA GLU A 895 5.81 -26.19 -0.58
C GLU A 895 4.49 -25.82 0.10
N GLU A 896 4.20 -26.49 1.20
CA GLU A 896 3.20 -26.12 2.19
C GLU A 896 3.91 -25.67 3.47
N GLN A 897 3.63 -24.45 3.89
CA GLN A 897 4.12 -23.85 5.12
C GLN A 897 2.96 -23.74 6.11
N ARG A 898 3.12 -24.32 7.30
CA ARG A 898 2.20 -24.24 8.42
C ARG A 898 2.85 -23.44 9.53
N ILE A 899 2.15 -22.43 10.05
CA ILE A 899 2.64 -21.55 11.11
C ILE A 899 1.63 -21.52 12.25
N HIS A 900 2.10 -21.65 13.47
CA HIS A 900 1.27 -21.45 14.65
C HIS A 900 0.84 -19.98 14.76
N THR A 901 -0.46 -19.74 14.91
CA THR A 901 -1.03 -18.40 15.03
C THR A 901 -1.90 -18.29 16.28
N LEU A 902 -2.43 -17.10 16.55
CA LEU A 902 -3.36 -16.88 17.66
C LEU A 902 -4.64 -17.72 17.49
N GLY A 903 -4.80 -18.72 18.35
CA GLY A 903 -6.05 -19.45 18.52
C GLY A 903 -7.10 -18.66 19.32
N ARG A 904 -8.09 -19.36 19.86
CA ARG A 904 -9.26 -18.75 20.53
C ARG A 904 -8.90 -17.93 21.77
N TYR A 905 -9.42 -16.70 21.85
CA TYR A 905 -9.40 -15.91 23.09
C TYR A 905 -10.61 -14.97 23.20
N GLY A 906 -11.03 -14.70 24.44
CA GLY A 906 -12.01 -13.68 24.80
C GLY A 906 -11.34 -12.42 25.34
N MET A 907 -11.92 -11.26 25.06
CA MET A 907 -11.32 -9.96 25.32
C MET A 907 -12.37 -8.98 25.86
N VAL A 908 -12.08 -8.29 26.98
CA VAL A 908 -12.86 -7.15 27.46
C VAL A 908 -12.02 -5.89 27.30
N SER A 909 -12.55 -4.87 26.63
CA SER A 909 -11.89 -3.56 26.54
C SER A 909 -12.82 -2.40 26.87
N PHE A 910 -12.25 -1.38 27.51
CA PHE A 910 -12.92 -0.13 27.86
C PHE A 910 -12.23 1.02 27.15
N THR A 911 -13.02 1.83 26.43
CA THR A 911 -12.56 3.05 25.76
C THR A 911 -13.19 4.28 26.42
N TYR A 912 -12.37 5.28 26.75
CA TYR A 912 -12.79 6.58 27.26
C TYR A 912 -12.32 7.71 26.35
N LYS A 913 -13.24 8.60 25.96
CA LYS A 913 -12.94 9.80 25.17
C LYS A 913 -13.01 11.06 26.02
N PHE A 914 -11.93 11.83 25.98
CA PHE A 914 -11.82 13.09 26.71
C PHE A 914 -11.79 14.29 25.77
N ARG A 915 -12.31 15.42 26.24
CA ARG A 915 -12.20 16.71 25.57
C ARG A 915 -12.20 17.84 26.60
N ALA A 916 -11.24 18.75 26.47
CA ALA A 916 -11.15 19.99 27.24
C ALA A 916 -11.23 21.16 26.25
N LEU A 917 -12.40 21.81 26.18
CA LEU A 917 -12.60 22.99 25.35
C LEU A 917 -11.99 24.20 26.05
N GLY A 918 -11.17 24.99 25.34
CA GLY A 918 -10.77 26.31 25.83
C GLY A 918 -12.01 27.18 26.04
N LYS A 919 -12.10 27.89 27.18
CA LYS A 919 -13.20 28.84 27.45
C LYS A 919 -13.42 29.71 26.21
N LYS A 920 -14.68 29.85 25.77
CA LYS A 920 -15.06 30.92 24.84
C LYS A 920 -14.55 32.22 25.47
N SER A 921 -13.66 32.96 24.80
CA SER A 921 -13.51 34.36 25.17
C SER A 921 -14.86 35.00 24.86
N SER A 922 -15.49 35.48 25.93
CA SER A 922 -16.68 36.32 25.92
C SER A 922 -16.55 37.46 24.92
#